data_AF-A0A435Y1E5-F1
#
_entry.id   AF-A0A435Y1E5-F1
#
_cell.length_a   1.000
_cell.length_b   1.000
_cell.length_c   1.000
_cell.angle_alpha   90.00
_cell.angle_beta   90.00
_cell.angle_gamma   90.00
#
_symmetry.space_group_name_H-M   'P 1'
#
loop_
_entity.id
_entity.type
_entity.pdbx_description
1 polymer ?
#
loop_
_entity_poly.entity_id
_entity_poly.type
_entity_poly.pdbx_seq_one_letter_code
_entity_poly.pdbx_strand_id
1 'polypeptide(L)'
;DTVAAKPVLHIRYDGTDTTLPVNFEADSIFQAKRDFEIAHKAQFGFVYDDKPMIVETVGVEGTDTGGTGRDETESQTEDLAVSSSQTREIFTEGEWRASGIFRREALKPGNRVAGPALIIEPNQTIAIEPGWQAEITARNHVLLRRVEKKRRQAALGTEADPVMLEVFNNLFMSIAEQMGVTLQNTAYSVNIKERLDFSCAVFDRTGALVANAPHMPVHLGSMDRSVETIIRLNSGDIHPGDVFALNAPYNGGTHLPDITVVTPVFDDIKQHILFWAASRGHHADIGGTAPGSMTPLATTVDEEGVLFDNFRIVDRGKFREKELETLLTDHRYPARNPHQNIADLKAQIAANEKGVAELRKMVTHFGLDVVEAYMGHVQDNAAESVRRVLERLPDSSQYEYPTDTGQVIKVKITVDRQKREATVDFTGTSPVMKNNFNAPEPVARAAVLYAFRVMVEDMIPMNAGCLRPINIIIPDGCMLKPAYPAAVVAGNVETSQHVTNALFGAMGAMANAQGTMNNLTFGNKIYQYYETICSGSPAGQMNSGRGFAGTSGVHTHMTNSRLTDPEVLELRFPVMLEDFHIREGSGGKGRWSAGDGTRRTIRFLEKMECAILSSHRNRPPQGLDGGGDGEVGSTKVRRKDGTIDLLKACDQTVLQAGDAVILTTPTPGGFGRL
;
A
#
# COMPACT_ATOMS: atom_id res chain seq x y z
N ASP A 1 -33.14 14.73 -35.45
CA ASP A 1 -31.94 15.53 -35.80
C ASP A 1 -31.36 16.34 -34.64
N THR A 2 -31.96 16.33 -33.44
CA THR A 2 -31.45 17.04 -32.24
C THR A 2 -30.81 16.11 -31.20
N VAL A 3 -30.65 14.81 -31.49
CA VAL A 3 -30.02 13.86 -30.58
C VAL A 3 -28.78 13.30 -31.26
N ALA A 4 -27.61 13.61 -30.70
CA ALA A 4 -26.36 12.95 -31.06
C ALA A 4 -26.25 11.64 -30.27
N ALA A 5 -25.81 10.56 -30.93
CA ALA A 5 -25.61 9.28 -30.30
C ALA A 5 -24.13 8.90 -30.36
N LYS A 6 -23.57 8.51 -29.22
CA LYS A 6 -22.19 8.03 -29.08
C LYS A 6 -22.20 6.56 -28.67
N PRO A 7 -22.03 5.62 -29.62
CA PRO A 7 -21.91 4.21 -29.30
C PRO A 7 -20.55 3.91 -28.67
N VAL A 8 -20.55 3.09 -27.63
CA VAL A 8 -19.35 2.63 -26.90
C VAL A 8 -19.42 1.12 -26.78
N LEU A 9 -18.34 0.43 -27.18
CA LEU A 9 -18.20 -1.01 -26.97
C LEU A 9 -17.39 -1.25 -25.71
N HIS A 10 -17.89 -2.09 -24.81
CA HIS A 10 -17.13 -2.62 -23.69
C HIS A 10 -16.48 -3.93 -24.13
N ILE A 11 -15.19 -3.88 -24.43
CA ILE A 11 -14.42 -4.98 -25.02
C ILE A 11 -13.52 -5.62 -23.95
N ARG A 12 -13.40 -6.94 -23.96
CA ARG A 12 -12.41 -7.69 -23.17
C ARG A 12 -11.81 -8.84 -23.97
N TYR A 13 -10.69 -9.40 -23.51
CA TYR A 13 -10.19 -10.67 -24.06
C TYR A 13 -10.98 -11.85 -23.49
N ASP A 14 -11.15 -12.90 -24.28
CA ASP A 14 -11.74 -14.14 -23.80
C ASP A 14 -11.00 -14.71 -22.58
N GLY A 15 -11.75 -15.19 -21.59
CA GLY A 15 -11.24 -15.65 -20.30
C GLY A 15 -10.75 -14.56 -19.33
N THR A 16 -10.96 -13.27 -19.64
CA THR A 16 -10.72 -12.14 -18.71
C THR A 16 -12.05 -11.53 -18.25
N ASP A 17 -12.06 -10.83 -17.10
CA ASP A 17 -13.28 -10.24 -16.50
C ASP A 17 -13.32 -8.70 -16.57
N THR A 18 -12.26 -8.04 -17.05
CA THR A 18 -12.19 -6.58 -17.12
C THR A 18 -12.47 -6.08 -18.53
N THR A 19 -13.56 -5.32 -18.70
CA THR A 19 -13.87 -4.65 -19.96
C THR A 19 -13.24 -3.26 -20.04
N LEU A 20 -12.78 -2.85 -21.22
CA LEU A 20 -12.37 -1.49 -21.52
C LEU A 20 -13.39 -0.85 -22.49
N PRO A 21 -13.88 0.37 -22.20
CA PRO A 21 -14.76 1.09 -23.11
C PRO A 21 -13.96 1.61 -24.31
N VAL A 22 -14.50 1.40 -25.50
CA VAL A 22 -13.91 1.84 -26.78
C VAL A 22 -14.95 2.60 -27.57
N ASN A 23 -14.56 3.78 -28.08
CA ASN A 23 -15.42 4.59 -28.93
C ASN A 23 -15.72 3.83 -30.23
N PHE A 24 -17.01 3.77 -30.60
CA PHE A 24 -17.47 3.10 -31.81
C PHE A 24 -18.21 4.02 -32.79
N GLU A 25 -18.05 5.34 -32.66
CA GLU A 25 -18.67 6.33 -33.56
C GLU A 25 -18.30 6.14 -35.03
N ALA A 26 -17.11 5.58 -35.30
CA ALA A 26 -16.64 5.30 -36.66
C ALA A 26 -17.22 4.01 -37.26
N ASP A 27 -18.04 3.25 -36.52
CA ASP A 27 -18.63 1.96 -36.92
C ASP A 27 -17.60 1.00 -37.55
N SER A 28 -16.38 0.98 -36.98
CA SER A 28 -15.25 0.24 -37.51
C SER A 28 -14.70 -0.72 -36.47
N ILE A 29 -14.92 -2.02 -36.71
CA ILE A 29 -14.41 -3.09 -35.85
C ILE A 29 -12.87 -3.09 -35.83
N PHE A 30 -12.21 -2.74 -36.95
CA PHE A 30 -10.76 -2.66 -37.00
C PHE A 30 -10.22 -1.52 -36.11
N GLN A 31 -10.87 -0.36 -36.15
CA GLN A 31 -10.52 0.77 -35.29
C GLN A 31 -10.79 0.43 -33.83
N ALA A 32 -11.94 -0.18 -33.52
CA ALA A 32 -12.28 -0.60 -32.16
C ALA A 32 -11.29 -1.63 -31.60
N LYS A 33 -10.86 -2.60 -32.42
CA LYS A 33 -9.82 -3.55 -32.05
C LYS A 33 -8.49 -2.85 -31.74
N ARG A 34 -8.06 -1.95 -32.62
CA ARG A 34 -6.82 -1.18 -32.44
C ARG A 34 -6.88 -0.30 -31.18
N ASP A 35 -7.98 0.39 -30.97
CA ASP A 35 -8.16 1.27 -29.82
C ASP A 35 -8.26 0.47 -28.51
N PHE A 36 -8.88 -0.70 -28.55
CA PHE A 36 -8.84 -1.66 -27.45
C PHE A 36 -7.41 -2.12 -27.15
N GLU A 37 -6.63 -2.53 -28.15
CA GLU A 37 -5.24 -2.96 -27.97
C GLU A 37 -4.36 -1.83 -27.41
N ILE A 38 -4.55 -0.59 -27.88
CA ILE A 38 -3.89 0.60 -27.34
C ILE A 38 -4.28 0.83 -25.88
N ALA A 39 -5.58 0.81 -25.57
CA ALA A 39 -6.08 1.00 -24.21
C ALA A 39 -5.62 -0.12 -23.27
N HIS A 40 -5.67 -1.36 -23.72
CA HIS A 40 -5.22 -2.53 -22.96
C HIS A 40 -3.72 -2.48 -22.71
N LYS A 41 -2.91 -2.14 -23.72
CA LYS A 41 -1.47 -1.95 -23.54
C LYS A 41 -1.15 -0.78 -22.60
N ALA A 42 -1.90 0.31 -22.66
CA ALA A 42 -1.73 1.44 -21.76
C ALA A 42 -2.15 1.12 -20.32
N GLN A 43 -3.15 0.25 -20.13
CA GLN A 43 -3.64 -0.14 -18.82
C GLN A 43 -2.84 -1.27 -18.19
N PHE A 44 -2.45 -2.28 -18.97
CA PHE A 44 -1.87 -3.54 -18.49
C PHE A 44 -0.42 -3.76 -18.99
N GLY A 45 0.15 -2.89 -19.82
CA GLY A 45 1.53 -3.03 -20.34
C GLY A 45 1.72 -4.06 -21.46
N PHE A 46 0.72 -4.91 -21.75
CA PHE A 46 0.80 -5.98 -22.76
C PHE A 46 -0.52 -6.13 -23.57
N VAL A 47 -0.49 -6.99 -24.60
CA VAL A 47 -1.66 -7.45 -25.38
C VAL A 47 -1.57 -8.96 -25.61
N TYR A 48 -2.66 -9.60 -26.02
CA TYR A 48 -2.64 -11.00 -26.45
C TYR A 48 -2.71 -11.07 -27.97
N ASP A 49 -1.77 -11.80 -28.57
CA ASP A 49 -1.76 -12.03 -30.02
C ASP A 49 -2.84 -13.05 -30.45
N ASP A 50 -3.15 -14.00 -29.56
CA ASP A 50 -3.86 -15.23 -29.91
C ASP A 50 -5.24 -15.38 -29.22
N LYS A 51 -5.70 -14.37 -28.48
CA LYS A 51 -7.00 -14.43 -27.76
C LYS A 51 -8.12 -13.70 -28.52
N PRO A 52 -9.31 -14.32 -28.65
CA PRO A 52 -10.49 -13.62 -29.16
C PRO A 52 -10.85 -12.41 -28.28
N MET A 53 -11.41 -11.37 -28.90
CA MET A 53 -11.99 -10.22 -28.21
C MET A 53 -13.51 -10.39 -28.15
N ILE A 54 -14.08 -10.15 -26.97
CA ILE A 54 -15.51 -10.25 -26.69
C ILE A 54 -16.05 -8.84 -26.45
N VAL A 55 -17.10 -8.47 -27.17
CA VAL A 55 -17.94 -7.32 -26.84
C VAL A 55 -18.93 -7.78 -25.78
N GLU A 56 -18.68 -7.43 -24.52
CA GLU A 56 -19.54 -7.85 -23.40
C GLU A 56 -20.77 -6.97 -23.27
N THR A 57 -20.65 -5.68 -23.59
CA THR A 57 -21.76 -4.74 -23.52
C THR A 57 -21.62 -3.66 -24.60
N VAL A 58 -22.75 -3.25 -25.16
CA VAL A 58 -22.86 -2.11 -26.06
C VAL A 58 -23.60 -1.01 -25.32
N GLY A 59 -22.93 0.11 -25.09
CA GLY A 59 -23.51 1.32 -24.53
C GLY A 59 -23.83 2.31 -25.66
N VAL A 60 -24.93 3.06 -25.51
CA VAL A 60 -25.25 4.19 -26.38
C VAL A 60 -25.57 5.39 -25.49
N GLU A 61 -24.73 6.41 -25.56
CA GLU A 61 -24.98 7.69 -24.90
C GLU A 61 -25.72 8.61 -25.88
N GLY A 62 -26.94 9.04 -25.51
CA GLY A 62 -27.72 10.00 -26.28
C GLY A 62 -27.61 11.39 -25.65
N THR A 63 -27.18 12.38 -26.43
CA THR A 63 -27.14 13.78 -26.00
C THR A 63 -28.14 14.59 -26.79
N ASP A 64 -29.09 15.23 -26.10
CA ASP A 64 -29.98 16.21 -26.71
C ASP A 64 -29.21 17.53 -26.94
N THR A 65 -28.94 17.84 -28.19
CA THR A 65 -28.30 19.07 -28.65
C THR A 65 -29.31 20.17 -28.97
N GLY A 66 -30.62 19.92 -28.75
CA GLY A 66 -31.72 20.85 -29.04
C GLY A 66 -31.78 22.07 -28.13
N GLY A 67 -31.04 22.09 -27.03
CA GLY A 67 -30.83 23.29 -26.23
C GLY A 67 -29.59 24.04 -26.69
N THR A 68 -29.77 25.13 -27.45
CA THR A 68 -28.81 26.24 -27.31
C THR A 68 -28.77 26.53 -25.82
N GLY A 69 -27.60 26.45 -25.19
CA GLY A 69 -27.45 26.87 -23.80
C GLY A 69 -27.99 28.30 -23.63
N ARG A 70 -27.99 28.81 -22.40
CA ARG A 70 -28.10 30.27 -22.23
C ARG A 70 -26.88 30.89 -22.91
N ASP A 71 -26.99 31.18 -24.21
CA ASP A 71 -25.94 31.85 -24.95
C ASP A 71 -25.71 33.19 -24.24
N GLU A 72 -24.54 33.32 -23.64
CA GLU A 72 -24.14 34.54 -22.97
C GLU A 72 -24.06 35.64 -24.02
N THR A 73 -24.91 36.67 -23.86
CA THR A 73 -25.00 37.76 -24.82
C THR A 73 -23.66 38.50 -24.91
N GLU A 74 -23.08 38.55 -26.11
CA GLU A 74 -21.86 39.31 -26.36
C GLU A 74 -22.17 40.80 -26.46
N SER A 75 -21.49 41.60 -25.64
CA SER A 75 -21.54 43.06 -25.66
C SER A 75 -20.47 43.62 -26.59
N GLN A 76 -20.74 44.77 -27.20
CA GLN A 76 -19.72 45.50 -27.96
C GLN A 76 -18.56 45.90 -27.03
N THR A 77 -17.33 45.65 -27.47
CA THR A 77 -16.11 46.00 -26.74
C THR A 77 -15.60 47.36 -27.17
N GLU A 78 -15.28 48.23 -26.22
CA GLU A 78 -14.60 49.50 -26.47
C GLU A 78 -13.23 49.49 -25.78
N ASP A 79 -12.17 49.84 -26.51
CA ASP A 79 -10.83 49.98 -25.93
C ASP A 79 -10.71 51.33 -25.21
N LEU A 80 -11.15 51.34 -23.95
CA LEU A 80 -11.15 52.52 -23.10
C LEU A 80 -10.10 52.38 -22.00
N ALA A 81 -9.25 53.39 -21.87
CA ALA A 81 -8.33 53.50 -20.75
C ALA A 81 -9.12 53.67 -19.44
N VAL A 82 -8.87 52.80 -18.46
CA VAL A 82 -9.54 52.84 -17.16
C VAL A 82 -8.62 53.46 -16.12
N SER A 83 -9.12 54.45 -15.40
CA SER A 83 -8.46 55.02 -14.22
C SER A 83 -8.84 54.26 -12.96
N SER A 84 -7.86 54.00 -12.08
CA SER A 84 -8.15 53.41 -10.78
C SER A 84 -9.00 54.35 -9.92
N SER A 85 -9.91 53.77 -9.14
CA SER A 85 -10.73 54.53 -8.18
C SER A 85 -9.92 54.98 -6.96
N GLN A 86 -8.92 54.19 -6.59
CA GLN A 86 -8.01 54.41 -5.46
C GLN A 86 -6.68 53.72 -5.75
N THR A 87 -5.64 54.02 -4.96
CA THR A 87 -4.37 53.30 -4.97
C THR A 87 -4.04 52.85 -3.54
N ARG A 88 -3.55 51.63 -3.38
CA ARG A 88 -3.08 51.07 -2.10
C ARG A 88 -1.78 50.30 -2.30
N GLU A 89 -0.99 50.17 -1.24
CA GLU A 89 0.15 49.26 -1.25
C GLU A 89 -0.33 47.82 -1.05
N ILE A 90 0.16 46.90 -1.89
CA ILE A 90 0.01 45.45 -1.72
C ILE A 90 1.39 44.82 -1.70
N PHE A 91 1.56 43.72 -0.98
CA PHE A 91 2.81 42.96 -0.96
C PHE A 91 2.76 41.88 -2.04
N THR A 92 3.62 41.98 -3.05
CA THR A 92 3.72 41.01 -4.17
C THR A 92 5.15 40.90 -4.68
N GLU A 93 5.52 39.73 -5.18
CA GLU A 93 6.88 39.41 -5.66
C GLU A 93 8.00 39.74 -4.63
N GLY A 94 7.68 39.70 -3.33
CA GLY A 94 8.63 39.93 -2.24
C GLY A 94 8.82 41.40 -1.84
N GLU A 95 8.04 42.34 -2.40
CA GLU A 95 8.11 43.76 -2.05
C GLU A 95 6.74 44.43 -2.00
N TRP A 96 6.66 45.57 -1.31
CA TRP A 96 5.45 46.41 -1.31
C TRP A 96 5.37 47.21 -2.60
N ARG A 97 4.26 47.08 -3.35
CA ARG A 97 4.02 47.80 -4.61
C ARG A 97 2.70 48.56 -4.56
N ALA A 98 2.73 49.80 -5.05
CA ALA A 98 1.52 50.60 -5.24
C ALA A 98 0.65 49.99 -6.34
N SER A 99 -0.62 49.75 -6.02
CA SER A 99 -1.57 49.03 -6.86
C SER A 99 -2.87 49.79 -7.01
N GLY A 100 -3.36 49.87 -8.25
CA GLY A 100 -4.64 50.47 -8.56
C GLY A 100 -5.80 49.60 -8.08
N ILE A 101 -6.79 50.20 -7.44
CA ILE A 101 -8.05 49.55 -7.05
C ILE A 101 -9.14 49.95 -8.05
N PHE A 102 -9.76 48.95 -8.65
CA PHE A 102 -10.83 49.08 -9.62
C PHE A 102 -12.09 48.44 -9.05
N ARG A 103 -13.21 49.16 -9.07
CA ARG A 103 -14.51 48.56 -8.76
C ARG A 103 -15.02 47.87 -10.01
N ARG A 104 -15.37 46.59 -9.91
CA ARG A 104 -15.84 45.80 -11.06
C ARG A 104 -17.00 46.44 -11.80
N GLU A 105 -17.90 47.07 -11.05
CA GLU A 105 -19.09 47.78 -11.52
C GLU A 105 -18.77 48.91 -12.52
N ALA A 106 -17.58 49.49 -12.40
CA ALA A 106 -17.10 50.56 -13.26
C ALA A 106 -16.36 50.05 -14.51
N LEU A 107 -16.09 48.74 -14.60
CA LEU A 107 -15.39 48.14 -15.74
C LEU A 107 -16.38 47.63 -16.78
N LYS A 108 -16.17 48.04 -18.04
CA LYS A 108 -16.98 47.65 -19.21
C LYS A 108 -16.26 46.61 -20.08
N PRO A 109 -17.00 45.82 -20.87
CA PRO A 109 -16.43 44.98 -21.92
C PRO A 109 -15.42 45.73 -22.80
N GLY A 110 -14.21 45.17 -22.95
CA GLY A 110 -13.06 45.77 -23.62
C GLY A 110 -12.01 46.37 -22.67
N ASN A 111 -12.36 46.68 -21.42
CA ASN A 111 -11.42 47.28 -20.46
C ASN A 111 -10.28 46.33 -20.10
N ARG A 112 -9.06 46.90 -20.05
CA ARG A 112 -7.83 46.21 -19.63
C ARG A 112 -7.25 46.83 -18.37
N VAL A 113 -6.87 46.00 -17.42
CA VAL A 113 -6.22 46.41 -16.16
C VAL A 113 -4.90 45.65 -16.04
N ALA A 114 -3.77 46.35 -16.11
CA ALA A 114 -2.45 45.76 -15.90
C ALA A 114 -2.15 45.64 -14.40
N GLY A 115 -1.50 44.55 -14.00
CA GLY A 115 -1.00 44.37 -12.64
C GLY A 115 0.26 45.20 -12.36
N PRO A 116 0.57 45.53 -11.10
CA PRO A 116 -0.15 45.11 -9.90
C PRO A 116 -1.44 45.93 -9.66
N ALA A 117 -2.57 45.25 -9.49
CA ALA A 117 -3.89 45.87 -9.32
C ALA A 117 -4.88 44.96 -8.59
N LEU A 118 -5.93 45.55 -8.02
CA LEU A 118 -7.06 44.83 -7.43
C LEU A 118 -8.35 45.20 -8.15
N ILE A 119 -9.11 44.21 -8.59
CA ILE A 119 -10.52 44.39 -9.01
C ILE A 119 -11.40 43.92 -7.86
N ILE A 120 -12.20 44.82 -7.28
CA ILE A 120 -13.09 44.52 -6.16
C ILE A 120 -14.52 44.35 -6.67
N GLU A 121 -15.11 43.22 -6.30
CA GLU A 121 -16.52 42.85 -6.49
C GLU A 121 -17.25 42.79 -5.14
N PRO A 122 -18.59 42.78 -5.12
CA PRO A 122 -19.35 42.64 -3.87
C PRO A 122 -19.04 41.37 -3.06
N ASN A 123 -18.63 40.28 -3.73
CA ASN A 123 -18.42 38.95 -3.14
C ASN A 123 -17.00 38.39 -3.33
N GLN A 124 -16.12 39.07 -4.07
CA GLN A 124 -14.74 38.64 -4.27
C GLN A 124 -13.79 39.80 -4.56
N THR A 125 -12.48 39.55 -4.43
CA THR A 125 -11.43 40.48 -4.83
C THR A 125 -10.44 39.72 -5.72
N ILE A 126 -10.25 40.23 -6.95
CA ILE A 126 -9.36 39.63 -7.93
C ILE A 126 -8.05 40.40 -7.88
N ALA A 127 -6.99 39.73 -7.43
CA ALA A 127 -5.63 40.27 -7.46
C ALA A 127 -4.99 40.02 -8.84
N ILE A 128 -4.55 41.09 -9.48
CA ILE A 128 -3.81 41.04 -10.75
C ILE A 128 -2.35 41.25 -10.40
N GLU A 129 -1.59 40.17 -10.41
CA GLU A 129 -0.15 40.19 -10.11
C GLU A 129 0.66 40.93 -11.18
N PRO A 130 1.86 41.43 -10.86
CA PRO A 130 2.79 41.98 -11.86
C PRO A 130 2.95 41.08 -13.10
N GLY A 131 2.98 41.68 -14.29
CA GLY A 131 3.09 40.98 -15.56
C GLY A 131 1.83 40.23 -16.02
N TRP A 132 0.74 40.29 -15.25
CA TRP A 132 -0.60 39.89 -15.67
C TRP A 132 -1.44 41.11 -16.08
N GLN A 133 -2.43 40.87 -16.93
CA GLN A 133 -3.44 41.83 -17.33
C GLN A 133 -4.82 41.16 -17.25
N ALA A 134 -5.76 41.82 -16.59
CA ALA A 134 -7.17 41.47 -16.68
C ALA A 134 -7.80 42.16 -17.89
N GLU A 135 -8.64 41.43 -18.62
CA GLU A 135 -9.48 41.94 -19.69
C GLU A 135 -10.94 41.61 -19.36
N ILE A 136 -11.84 42.60 -19.44
CA ILE A 136 -13.27 42.33 -19.42
C ILE A 136 -13.69 41.93 -20.82
N THR A 137 -14.01 40.65 -21.02
CA THR A 137 -14.38 40.11 -22.34
C THR A 137 -15.74 40.63 -22.81
N ALA A 138 -16.10 40.40 -24.08
CA ALA A 138 -17.42 40.71 -24.63
C ALA A 138 -18.57 40.06 -23.83
N ARG A 139 -18.33 38.92 -23.17
CA ARG A 139 -19.28 38.22 -22.30
C ARG A 139 -19.24 38.69 -20.85
N ASN A 140 -18.54 39.80 -20.58
CA ASN A 140 -18.36 40.39 -19.26
C ASN A 140 -17.57 39.51 -18.27
N HIS A 141 -16.83 38.49 -18.76
CA HIS A 141 -15.89 37.71 -17.94
C HIS A 141 -14.61 38.50 -17.65
N VAL A 142 -14.02 38.32 -16.47
CA VAL A 142 -12.67 38.80 -16.16
C VAL A 142 -11.67 37.74 -16.62
N LEU A 143 -11.03 37.96 -17.77
CA LEU A 143 -10.01 37.06 -18.30
C LEU A 143 -8.62 37.55 -17.90
N LEU A 144 -7.91 36.76 -17.10
CA LEU A 144 -6.53 37.04 -16.74
C LEU A 144 -5.59 36.45 -17.79
N ARG A 145 -4.79 37.31 -18.43
CA ARG A 145 -3.73 36.90 -19.35
C ARG A 145 -2.38 37.36 -18.84
N ARG A 146 -1.40 36.47 -18.96
CA ARG A 146 -0.01 36.82 -18.72
C ARG A 146 0.53 37.58 -19.93
N VAL A 147 0.85 38.85 -19.76
CA VAL A 147 1.39 39.70 -20.84
C VAL A 147 2.91 39.81 -20.78
N GLU A 148 3.51 39.57 -19.61
CA GLU A 148 4.94 39.49 -19.45
C GLU A 148 5.39 38.04 -19.17
N LYS A 149 6.46 37.62 -19.84
CA LYS A 149 7.05 36.29 -19.60
C LYS A 149 7.54 36.22 -18.14
N LYS A 150 7.31 35.10 -17.45
CA LYS A 150 7.83 34.93 -16.07
C LYS A 150 9.32 34.88 -16.26
N ARG A 151 10.06 35.72 -15.55
CA ARG A 151 11.39 35.28 -15.15
C ARG A 151 11.15 33.98 -14.41
N ARG A 152 11.43 32.86 -15.08
CA ARG A 152 11.61 31.59 -14.36
C ARG A 152 12.73 31.93 -13.39
N GLN A 153 12.42 32.04 -12.10
CA GLN A 153 13.42 31.69 -11.09
C GLN A 153 14.04 30.38 -11.58
N ALA A 154 15.37 30.29 -11.51
CA ALA A 154 16.21 29.28 -12.15
C ALA A 154 15.45 27.96 -12.36
N ALA A 155 15.55 27.37 -13.56
CA ALA A 155 15.07 26.00 -13.80
C ALA A 155 15.37 25.19 -12.55
N LEU A 156 14.32 24.60 -11.96
CA LEU A 156 14.37 23.92 -10.66
C LEU A 156 15.73 23.29 -10.46
N GLY A 157 16.47 23.79 -9.48
CA GLY A 157 17.80 23.26 -9.21
C GLY A 157 17.69 21.85 -8.66
N THR A 158 18.78 21.09 -8.76
CA THR A 158 18.95 19.81 -8.08
C THR A 158 19.20 19.98 -6.58
N GLU A 159 19.31 21.21 -6.08
CA GLU A 159 19.47 21.54 -4.67
C GLU A 159 18.16 21.35 -3.89
N ALA A 160 18.28 20.93 -2.63
CA ALA A 160 17.13 20.69 -1.76
C ALA A 160 16.43 22.01 -1.39
N ASP A 161 15.23 22.23 -1.91
CA ASP A 161 14.32 23.29 -1.47
C ASP A 161 13.21 22.70 -0.58
N PRO A 162 12.95 23.23 0.63
CA PRO A 162 11.97 22.66 1.55
C PRO A 162 10.54 22.60 1.00
N VAL A 163 10.13 23.57 0.18
CA VAL A 163 8.80 23.59 -0.43
C VAL A 163 8.72 22.51 -1.50
N MET A 164 9.74 22.42 -2.34
CA MET A 164 9.80 21.39 -3.38
C MET A 164 9.95 19.99 -2.81
N LEU A 165 10.66 19.83 -1.69
CA LEU A 165 10.78 18.55 -1.01
C LEU A 165 9.39 18.03 -0.62
N GLU A 166 8.54 18.91 -0.07
CA GLU A 166 7.16 18.56 0.28
C GLU A 166 6.32 18.27 -0.97
N VAL A 167 6.50 19.04 -2.05
CA VAL A 167 5.82 18.77 -3.33
C VAL A 167 6.20 17.39 -3.89
N PHE A 168 7.50 17.09 -3.99
CA PHE A 168 7.98 15.81 -4.50
C PHE A 168 7.59 14.64 -3.60
N ASN A 169 7.64 14.80 -2.28
CA ASN A 169 7.10 13.82 -1.32
C ASN A 169 5.66 13.43 -1.67
N ASN A 170 4.77 14.43 -1.78
CA ASN A 170 3.37 14.20 -2.08
C ASN A 170 3.16 13.63 -3.48
N LEU A 171 3.95 14.04 -4.48
CA LEU A 171 3.84 13.51 -5.83
C LEU A 171 4.25 12.02 -5.89
N PHE A 172 5.38 11.63 -5.28
CA PHE A 172 5.80 10.22 -5.26
C PHE A 172 4.80 9.33 -4.52
N MET A 173 4.26 9.82 -3.39
CA MET A 173 3.19 9.14 -2.67
C MET A 173 1.92 9.01 -3.51
N SER A 174 1.51 10.07 -4.19
CA SER A 174 0.34 10.07 -5.08
C SER A 174 0.48 9.06 -6.22
N ILE A 175 1.69 8.87 -6.77
CA ILE A 175 1.94 7.83 -7.77
C ILE A 175 1.65 6.46 -7.17
N ALA A 176 2.23 6.14 -6.01
CA ALA A 176 2.02 4.85 -5.36
C ALA A 176 0.55 4.61 -4.98
N GLU A 177 -0.18 5.64 -4.57
CA GLU A 177 -1.62 5.56 -4.29
C GLU A 177 -2.45 5.31 -5.56
N GLN A 178 -2.12 5.98 -6.67
CA GLN A 178 -2.79 5.76 -7.96
C GLN A 178 -2.55 4.33 -8.48
N MET A 179 -1.35 3.77 -8.26
CA MET A 179 -1.08 2.36 -8.52
C MET A 179 -2.00 1.47 -7.66
N GLY A 180 -2.13 1.77 -6.36
CA GLY A 180 -2.98 1.03 -5.44
C GLY A 180 -4.46 1.05 -5.82
N VAL A 181 -5.00 2.21 -6.22
CA VAL A 181 -6.38 2.33 -6.73
C VAL A 181 -6.57 1.48 -7.99
N THR A 182 -5.57 1.46 -8.87
CA THR A 182 -5.61 0.64 -10.09
C THR A 182 -5.64 -0.85 -9.74
N LEU A 183 -4.79 -1.28 -8.80
CA LEU A 183 -4.74 -2.66 -8.31
C LEU A 183 -6.09 -3.07 -7.71
N GLN A 184 -6.62 -2.27 -6.80
CA GLN A 184 -7.90 -2.52 -6.14
C GLN A 184 -9.04 -2.69 -7.15
N ASN A 185 -9.13 -1.80 -8.15
CA ASN A 185 -10.24 -1.81 -9.11
C ASN A 185 -10.17 -2.99 -10.08
N THR A 186 -8.96 -3.45 -10.42
CA THR A 186 -8.73 -4.50 -11.43
C THR A 186 -8.55 -5.90 -10.84
N ALA A 187 -8.28 -6.02 -9.54
CA ALA A 187 -8.12 -7.31 -8.87
C ALA A 187 -9.43 -8.12 -8.83
N TYR A 188 -9.25 -9.45 -8.78
CA TYR A 188 -10.32 -10.43 -8.76
C TYR A 188 -10.60 -10.91 -7.32
N SER A 189 -9.55 -11.17 -6.52
CA SER A 189 -9.72 -11.74 -5.18
C SER A 189 -10.27 -10.75 -4.15
N VAL A 190 -11.02 -11.27 -3.18
CA VAL A 190 -11.53 -10.50 -2.02
C VAL A 190 -10.36 -9.92 -1.21
N ASN A 191 -9.24 -10.63 -1.12
CA ASN A 191 -8.04 -10.20 -0.40
C ASN A 191 -7.47 -8.89 -0.94
N ILE A 192 -7.28 -8.77 -2.25
CA ILE A 192 -6.73 -7.55 -2.84
C ILE A 192 -7.82 -6.49 -2.98
N LYS A 193 -8.99 -6.85 -3.51
CA LYS A 193 -10.05 -5.90 -3.88
C LYS A 193 -10.75 -5.25 -2.67
N GLU A 194 -11.09 -6.06 -1.67
CA GLU A 194 -11.95 -5.62 -0.56
C GLU A 194 -11.12 -5.36 0.71
N ARG A 195 -10.19 -6.28 1.02
CA ARG A 195 -9.37 -6.20 2.23
C ARG A 195 -8.17 -5.26 2.09
N LEU A 196 -7.80 -4.87 0.87
CA LEU A 196 -6.64 -4.05 0.56
C LEU A 196 -5.32 -4.67 1.05
N ASP A 197 -5.20 -5.99 0.93
CA ASP A 197 -4.01 -6.74 1.31
C ASP A 197 -2.97 -6.72 0.17
N PHE A 198 -2.48 -5.52 -0.13
CA PHE A 198 -1.49 -5.26 -1.16
C PHE A 198 -0.68 -4.01 -0.80
N SER A 199 0.50 -3.80 -1.39
CA SER A 199 1.20 -2.51 -1.37
C SER A 199 1.74 -2.17 -2.75
N CYS A 200 1.76 -0.88 -3.10
CA CYS A 200 2.38 -0.36 -4.31
C CYS A 200 3.49 0.61 -3.93
N ALA A 201 4.59 0.59 -4.68
CA ALA A 201 5.78 1.36 -4.37
C ALA A 201 6.58 1.77 -5.62
N VAL A 202 7.28 2.88 -5.49
CA VAL A 202 8.23 3.41 -6.48
C VAL A 202 9.64 3.39 -5.90
N PHE A 203 10.61 3.06 -6.74
CA PHE A 203 12.01 2.88 -6.35
C PHE A 203 12.91 3.67 -7.29
N ASP A 204 14.04 4.14 -6.77
CA ASP A 204 15.06 4.77 -7.59
C ASP A 204 15.75 3.77 -8.52
N ARG A 205 16.65 4.27 -9.37
CA ARG A 205 17.42 3.45 -10.33
C ARG A 205 18.13 2.25 -9.71
N THR A 206 18.56 2.35 -8.46
CA THR A 206 19.29 1.28 -7.75
C THR A 206 18.36 0.26 -7.08
N GLY A 207 17.05 0.49 -7.10
CA GLY A 207 16.05 -0.36 -6.47
C GLY A 207 15.78 0.02 -5.01
N ALA A 208 16.27 1.17 -4.52
CA ALA A 208 15.96 1.62 -3.17
C ALA A 208 14.58 2.32 -3.11
N LEU A 209 13.82 2.00 -2.07
CA LEU A 209 12.46 2.49 -1.89
C LEU A 209 12.43 4.03 -1.76
N VAL A 210 11.61 4.68 -2.57
CA VAL A 210 11.40 6.14 -2.57
C VAL A 210 10.07 6.50 -1.90
N ALA A 211 8.98 5.85 -2.31
CA ALA A 211 7.66 6.06 -1.75
C ALA A 211 6.78 4.81 -1.90
N ASN A 212 5.79 4.67 -1.02
CA ASN A 212 4.85 3.57 -1.03
C ASN A 212 3.46 4.02 -0.57
N ALA A 213 2.41 3.39 -1.08
CA ALA A 213 1.07 3.55 -0.50
C ALA A 213 1.00 2.77 0.84
N PRO A 214 0.55 3.38 1.94
CA PRO A 214 0.62 2.80 3.29
C PRO A 214 -0.51 1.80 3.54
N HIS A 215 -0.48 0.67 2.84
CA HIS A 215 -1.45 -0.41 3.02
C HIS A 215 -0.94 -1.42 4.05
N MET A 216 0.00 -2.31 3.72
CA MET A 216 0.55 -3.28 4.69
C MET A 216 1.97 -2.91 5.16
N PRO A 217 2.19 -2.70 6.47
CA PRO A 217 3.52 -2.37 7.01
C PRO A 217 4.61 -3.42 6.79
N VAL A 218 4.28 -4.72 6.70
CA VAL A 218 5.29 -5.75 6.48
C VAL A 218 5.89 -5.75 5.06
N HIS A 219 5.16 -5.20 4.08
CA HIS A 219 5.68 -4.97 2.74
C HIS A 219 6.81 -3.92 2.76
N LEU A 220 6.86 -3.10 3.81
CA LEU A 220 7.76 -1.96 3.93
C LEU A 220 9.12 -2.42 4.38
N GLY A 221 10.16 -2.20 3.56
CA GLY A 221 11.51 -2.68 3.84
C GLY A 221 11.75 -4.16 3.49
N SER A 222 10.77 -4.84 2.89
CA SER A 222 10.95 -6.15 2.26
C SER A 222 10.83 -6.11 0.74
N MET A 223 10.03 -5.18 0.17
CA MET A 223 9.91 -5.03 -1.28
C MET A 223 11.18 -4.52 -1.97
N ASP A 224 12.00 -3.69 -1.31
CA ASP A 224 13.29 -3.26 -1.87
C ASP A 224 14.25 -4.45 -2.08
N ARG A 225 14.30 -5.41 -1.15
CA ARG A 225 15.04 -6.67 -1.34
C ARG A 225 14.53 -7.51 -2.51
N SER A 226 13.22 -7.47 -2.76
CA SER A 226 12.63 -8.12 -3.94
C SER A 226 13.13 -7.46 -5.24
N VAL A 227 13.08 -6.13 -5.30
CA VAL A 227 13.55 -5.35 -6.46
C VAL A 227 15.05 -5.54 -6.68
N GLU A 228 15.86 -5.39 -5.63
CA GLU A 228 17.31 -5.64 -5.67
C GLU A 228 17.65 -7.06 -6.19
N THR A 229 16.87 -8.06 -5.79
CA THR A 229 17.06 -9.45 -6.24
C THR A 229 16.73 -9.58 -7.72
N ILE A 230 15.63 -9.00 -8.21
CA ILE A 230 15.32 -8.97 -9.65
C ILE A 230 16.43 -8.29 -10.44
N ILE A 231 16.92 -7.13 -9.98
CA ILE A 231 18.03 -6.42 -10.63
C ILE A 231 19.27 -7.31 -10.69
N ARG A 232 19.64 -7.92 -9.56
CA ARG A 232 20.83 -8.77 -9.45
C ARG A 232 20.76 -10.00 -10.36
N LEU A 233 19.64 -10.73 -10.32
CA LEU A 233 19.49 -12.00 -11.03
C LEU A 233 19.29 -11.84 -12.54
N ASN A 234 18.83 -10.67 -13.00
CA ASN A 234 18.60 -10.38 -14.42
C ASN A 234 19.57 -9.32 -14.98
N SER A 235 20.65 -9.01 -14.26
CA SER A 235 21.61 -7.98 -14.67
C SER A 235 22.18 -8.28 -16.06
N GLY A 236 22.04 -7.33 -16.98
CA GLY A 236 22.43 -7.47 -18.39
C GLY A 236 21.38 -8.10 -19.32
N ASP A 237 20.24 -8.56 -18.80
CA ASP A 237 19.15 -9.20 -19.55
C ASP A 237 17.77 -8.64 -19.15
N ILE A 238 17.68 -7.32 -18.94
CA ILE A 238 16.43 -6.60 -18.68
C ILE A 238 16.10 -5.72 -19.89
N HIS A 239 14.92 -5.91 -20.47
CA HIS A 239 14.49 -5.24 -21.68
C HIS A 239 13.24 -4.38 -21.46
N PRO A 240 13.02 -3.35 -22.30
CA PRO A 240 11.78 -2.59 -22.31
C PRO A 240 10.56 -3.50 -22.52
N GLY A 241 9.58 -3.41 -21.62
CA GLY A 241 8.37 -4.25 -21.63
C GLY A 241 8.51 -5.58 -20.87
N ASP A 242 9.65 -5.83 -20.22
CA ASP A 242 9.77 -6.95 -19.30
C ASP A 242 9.05 -6.67 -17.98
N VAL A 243 8.46 -7.70 -17.39
CA VAL A 243 7.91 -7.66 -16.02
C VAL A 243 8.29 -8.96 -15.31
N PHE A 244 8.66 -8.86 -14.04
CA PHE A 244 9.12 -9.98 -13.23
C PHE A 244 8.21 -10.21 -12.03
N ALA A 245 8.09 -11.46 -11.57
CA ALA A 245 7.35 -11.86 -10.38
C ALA A 245 8.23 -12.72 -9.46
N LEU A 246 8.13 -12.49 -8.15
CA LEU A 246 8.76 -13.32 -7.12
C LEU A 246 7.94 -13.35 -5.82
N ASN A 247 8.04 -14.45 -5.08
CA ASN A 247 7.56 -14.58 -3.70
C ASN A 247 8.56 -15.34 -2.80
N ALA A 248 9.70 -15.78 -3.36
CA ALA A 248 10.70 -16.55 -2.65
C ALA A 248 11.17 -15.83 -1.38
N PRO A 249 10.88 -16.38 -0.19
CA PRO A 249 11.13 -15.66 1.08
C PRO A 249 12.62 -15.37 1.31
N TYR A 250 13.48 -16.27 0.83
CA TYR A 250 14.94 -16.16 0.94
C TYR A 250 15.55 -15.14 -0.05
N ASN A 251 14.74 -14.59 -0.97
CA ASN A 251 15.16 -13.65 -2.03
C ASN A 251 14.32 -12.35 -2.01
N GLY A 252 13.81 -11.96 -0.85
CA GLY A 252 13.09 -10.69 -0.66
C GLY A 252 11.58 -10.83 -0.48
N GLY A 253 11.03 -12.03 -0.69
CA GLY A 253 9.64 -12.36 -0.34
C GLY A 253 9.42 -12.36 1.18
N THR A 254 8.16 -12.22 1.59
CA THR A 254 7.73 -12.27 3.00
C THR A 254 7.23 -13.67 3.37
N HIS A 255 6.32 -14.20 2.57
CA HIS A 255 5.84 -15.58 2.55
C HIS A 255 5.29 -15.88 1.14
N LEU A 256 4.92 -17.11 0.83
CA LEU A 256 4.52 -17.48 -0.53
C LEU A 256 3.24 -16.78 -1.05
N PRO A 257 2.20 -16.54 -0.22
CA PRO A 257 1.01 -15.84 -0.71
C PRO A 257 1.26 -14.41 -1.21
N ASP A 258 2.29 -13.73 -0.70
CA ASP A 258 2.62 -12.37 -1.11
C ASP A 258 3.53 -12.37 -2.35
N ILE A 259 2.95 -12.18 -3.53
CA ILE A 259 3.70 -12.12 -4.78
C ILE A 259 4.06 -10.69 -5.11
N THR A 260 5.34 -10.40 -5.34
CA THR A 260 5.85 -9.10 -5.77
C THR A 260 6.05 -9.10 -7.28
N VAL A 261 5.38 -8.17 -7.96
CA VAL A 261 5.55 -7.89 -9.39
C VAL A 261 6.39 -6.64 -9.54
N VAL A 262 7.46 -6.72 -10.34
CA VAL A 262 8.48 -5.67 -10.52
C VAL A 262 8.59 -5.29 -12.00
N THR A 263 8.46 -4.00 -12.28
CA THR A 263 8.46 -3.43 -13.64
C THR A 263 9.53 -2.34 -13.76
N PRO A 264 10.49 -2.46 -14.71
CA PRO A 264 11.48 -1.42 -14.99
C PRO A 264 10.84 -0.22 -15.73
N VAL A 265 11.22 0.98 -15.33
CA VAL A 265 10.85 2.23 -16.02
C VAL A 265 12.01 2.64 -16.92
N PHE A 266 11.84 2.49 -18.23
CA PHE A 266 12.86 2.90 -19.21
C PHE A 266 12.69 4.35 -19.65
N ASP A 267 13.79 4.95 -20.13
CA ASP A 267 13.78 6.22 -20.85
C ASP A 267 13.03 6.13 -22.20
N ASP A 268 12.78 7.28 -22.81
CA ASP A 268 11.98 7.37 -24.04
C ASP A 268 12.62 6.62 -25.22
N ILE A 269 13.96 6.60 -25.27
CA ILE A 269 14.75 5.87 -26.28
C ILE A 269 14.95 4.39 -25.93
N LYS A 270 14.45 3.95 -24.78
CA LYS A 270 14.43 2.56 -24.31
C LYS A 270 15.80 1.91 -24.16
N GLN A 271 16.79 2.69 -23.71
CA GLN A 271 18.17 2.25 -23.50
C GLN A 271 18.55 2.19 -22.02
N HIS A 272 18.00 3.09 -21.20
CA HIS A 272 18.39 3.22 -19.79
C HIS A 272 17.18 3.03 -18.88
N ILE A 273 17.38 2.26 -17.81
CA ILE A 273 16.41 2.16 -16.72
C ILE A 273 16.58 3.39 -15.85
N LEU A 274 15.49 4.15 -15.70
CA LEU A 274 15.40 5.34 -14.87
C LEU A 274 15.02 4.96 -13.43
N PHE A 275 13.97 4.16 -13.29
CA PHE A 275 13.33 3.84 -12.00
C PHE A 275 12.74 2.43 -12.03
N TRP A 276 12.13 2.03 -10.91
CA TRP A 276 11.33 0.81 -10.83
C TRP A 276 9.97 1.09 -10.19
N ALA A 277 8.95 0.38 -10.66
CA ALA A 277 7.65 0.30 -10.02
C ALA A 277 7.43 -1.15 -9.56
N ALA A 278 6.90 -1.33 -8.35
CA ALA A 278 6.51 -2.65 -7.89
C ALA A 278 5.21 -2.63 -7.11
N SER A 279 4.50 -3.75 -7.19
CA SER A 279 3.32 -4.03 -6.39
C SER A 279 3.45 -5.41 -5.77
N ARG A 280 2.98 -5.56 -4.54
CA ARG A 280 2.90 -6.83 -3.83
C ARG A 280 1.45 -7.05 -3.43
N GLY A 281 0.89 -8.20 -3.78
CA GLY A 281 -0.48 -8.57 -3.46
C GLY A 281 -0.52 -9.91 -2.75
N HIS A 282 -1.41 -10.03 -1.76
CA HIS A 282 -1.66 -11.29 -1.07
C HIS A 282 -2.66 -12.12 -1.88
N HIS A 283 -2.19 -13.21 -2.47
CA HIS A 283 -3.04 -14.17 -3.16
C HIS A 283 -3.73 -15.09 -2.15
N ALA A 284 -5.04 -15.25 -2.30
CA ALA A 284 -5.85 -16.04 -1.36
C ALA A 284 -5.38 -17.50 -1.23
N ASP A 285 -4.82 -18.08 -2.29
CA ASP A 285 -4.23 -19.43 -2.29
C ASP A 285 -3.18 -19.51 -3.40
N ILE A 286 -1.97 -19.92 -3.07
CA ILE A 286 -0.88 -20.24 -4.00
C ILE A 286 -0.49 -21.73 -3.90
N GLY A 287 -1.40 -22.55 -3.39
CA GLY A 287 -1.23 -23.99 -3.18
C GLY A 287 -0.91 -24.35 -1.73
N GLY A 288 -0.10 -25.39 -1.54
CA GLY A 288 0.28 -25.86 -0.22
C GLY A 288 -0.69 -26.90 0.35
N THR A 289 -0.36 -27.43 1.52
CA THR A 289 -1.07 -28.58 2.14
C THR A 289 -2.48 -28.25 2.62
N ALA A 290 -2.82 -26.97 2.78
CA ALA A 290 -4.13 -26.51 3.23
C ALA A 290 -4.62 -25.31 2.40
N PRO A 291 -5.95 -25.14 2.25
CA PRO A 291 -6.52 -23.96 1.62
C PRO A 291 -6.03 -22.68 2.28
N GLY A 292 -5.81 -21.64 1.48
CA GLY A 292 -5.35 -20.36 1.99
C GLY A 292 -3.83 -20.21 1.97
N SER A 293 -3.07 -21.29 1.71
CA SER A 293 -1.60 -21.33 1.78
C SER A 293 -1.00 -20.93 3.14
N MET A 294 -1.82 -20.91 4.20
CA MET A 294 -1.43 -20.57 5.57
C MET A 294 -1.47 -21.80 6.49
N THR A 295 -0.94 -22.94 6.05
CA THR A 295 -0.95 -24.16 6.86
C THR A 295 -0.17 -23.96 8.18
N PRO A 296 -0.80 -24.14 9.36
CA PRO A 296 -0.14 -23.99 10.64
C PRO A 296 0.82 -25.15 10.96
N LEU A 297 0.81 -26.21 10.15
CA LEU A 297 1.59 -27.44 10.37
C LEU A 297 2.82 -27.55 9.47
N ALA A 298 3.07 -26.56 8.61
CA ALA A 298 4.23 -26.57 7.72
C ALA A 298 5.55 -26.63 8.50
N THR A 299 6.43 -27.48 8.01
CA THR A 299 7.81 -27.61 8.47
C THR A 299 8.81 -27.28 7.36
N THR A 300 8.38 -27.36 6.11
CA THR A 300 9.13 -26.97 4.92
C THR A 300 8.33 -25.99 4.06
N VAL A 301 9.01 -25.10 3.34
CA VAL A 301 8.38 -24.08 2.48
C VAL A 301 7.55 -24.69 1.35
N ASP A 302 7.93 -25.87 0.84
CA ASP A 302 7.14 -26.58 -0.19
C ASP A 302 5.72 -26.93 0.31
N GLU A 303 5.53 -27.15 1.61
CA GLU A 303 4.22 -27.42 2.20
C GLU A 303 3.31 -26.18 2.25
N GLU A 304 3.87 -24.98 2.02
CA GLU A 304 3.18 -23.70 2.05
C GLU A 304 2.62 -23.30 0.67
N GLY A 305 3.18 -23.79 -0.42
CA GLY A 305 2.68 -23.51 -1.78
C GLY A 305 3.76 -23.36 -2.85
N VAL A 306 3.38 -22.77 -3.97
CA VAL A 306 4.24 -22.56 -5.14
C VAL A 306 5.19 -21.38 -4.89
N LEU A 307 6.48 -21.63 -5.12
CA LEU A 307 7.55 -20.65 -4.97
C LEU A 307 7.98 -20.09 -6.32
N PHE A 308 8.01 -18.77 -6.41
CA PHE A 308 8.46 -17.94 -7.51
C PHE A 308 9.79 -17.30 -7.11
N ASP A 309 10.89 -17.83 -7.64
CA ASP A 309 12.22 -17.33 -7.31
C ASP A 309 12.57 -16.06 -8.12
N ASN A 310 12.51 -16.19 -9.45
CA ASN A 310 12.65 -15.08 -10.40
C ASN A 310 11.93 -15.48 -11.70
N PHE A 311 10.68 -15.08 -11.85
CA PHE A 311 9.88 -15.43 -13.02
C PHE A 311 9.63 -14.21 -13.89
N ARG A 312 10.17 -14.17 -15.11
CA ARG A 312 9.77 -13.17 -16.13
C ARG A 312 8.35 -13.49 -16.60
N ILE A 313 7.36 -12.76 -16.10
CA ILE A 313 5.93 -12.94 -16.36
C ILE A 313 5.46 -12.24 -17.65
N VAL A 314 6.12 -11.13 -18.01
CA VAL A 314 5.99 -10.50 -19.32
C VAL A 314 7.37 -10.43 -19.95
N ASP A 315 7.53 -10.97 -21.14
CA ASP A 315 8.78 -10.93 -21.91
C ASP A 315 8.59 -9.97 -23.09
N ARG A 316 9.24 -8.80 -23.01
CA ARG A 316 9.21 -7.75 -24.03
C ARG A 316 7.80 -7.38 -24.51
N GLY A 317 6.86 -7.26 -23.58
CA GLY A 317 5.46 -6.93 -23.82
C GLY A 317 4.55 -8.13 -24.15
N LYS A 318 5.06 -9.37 -24.11
CA LYS A 318 4.27 -10.60 -24.28
C LYS A 318 4.03 -11.29 -22.94
N PHE A 319 2.77 -11.41 -22.53
CA PHE A 319 2.39 -12.09 -21.28
C PHE A 319 2.55 -13.61 -21.40
N ARG A 320 3.31 -14.22 -20.48
CA ARG A 320 3.68 -15.65 -20.48
C ARG A 320 2.68 -16.51 -19.71
N GLU A 321 1.42 -16.46 -20.13
CA GLU A 321 0.29 -17.08 -19.41
C GLU A 321 0.44 -18.59 -19.24
N LYS A 322 0.87 -19.30 -20.30
CA LYS A 322 0.99 -20.76 -20.27
C LYS A 322 2.11 -21.21 -19.33
N GLU A 323 3.24 -20.52 -19.34
CA GLU A 323 4.35 -20.82 -18.44
C GLU A 323 4.01 -20.49 -16.99
N LEU A 324 3.25 -19.41 -16.76
CA LEU A 324 2.73 -19.08 -15.44
C LEU A 324 1.73 -20.13 -14.93
N GLU A 325 0.79 -20.57 -15.78
CA GLU A 325 -0.14 -21.64 -15.44
C GLU A 325 0.60 -22.94 -15.13
N THR A 326 1.62 -23.28 -15.91
CA THR A 326 2.47 -24.44 -15.64
C THR A 326 3.18 -24.28 -14.29
N LEU A 327 3.77 -23.13 -13.99
CA LEU A 327 4.43 -22.87 -12.70
C LEU A 327 3.47 -23.04 -11.51
N LEU A 328 2.23 -22.58 -11.64
CA LEU A 328 1.20 -22.69 -10.60
C LEU A 328 0.66 -24.13 -10.41
N THR A 329 0.77 -24.98 -11.42
CA THR A 329 0.13 -26.31 -11.46
C THR A 329 1.10 -27.48 -11.41
N ASP A 330 2.34 -27.30 -11.85
CA ASP A 330 3.42 -28.30 -11.79
C ASP A 330 4.17 -28.22 -10.46
N HIS A 331 3.43 -28.49 -9.38
CA HIS A 331 3.95 -28.52 -8.03
C HIS A 331 3.31 -29.66 -7.24
N ARG A 332 4.00 -30.18 -6.22
CA ARG A 332 3.45 -31.24 -5.35
C ARG A 332 2.15 -30.82 -4.68
N TYR A 333 2.06 -29.53 -4.34
CA TYR A 333 0.88 -28.89 -3.75
C TYR A 333 0.52 -27.66 -4.58
N PRO A 334 -0.14 -27.84 -5.74
CA PRO A 334 -0.36 -26.78 -6.71
C PRO A 334 -1.40 -25.77 -6.21
N ALA A 335 -1.42 -24.60 -6.84
CA ALA A 335 -2.45 -23.59 -6.58
C ALA A 335 -3.85 -24.16 -6.87
N ARG A 336 -4.80 -23.92 -5.96
CA ARG A 336 -6.17 -24.44 -6.10
C ARG A 336 -7.00 -23.69 -7.13
N ASN A 337 -6.68 -22.41 -7.35
CA ASN A 337 -7.38 -21.53 -8.27
C ASN A 337 -6.41 -20.69 -9.13
N PRO A 338 -5.65 -21.33 -10.04
CA PRO A 338 -4.65 -20.65 -10.86
C PRO A 338 -5.26 -19.54 -11.74
N HIS A 339 -6.52 -19.64 -12.13
CA HIS A 339 -7.22 -18.59 -12.88
C HIS A 339 -7.30 -17.28 -12.08
N GLN A 340 -7.70 -17.36 -10.80
CA GLN A 340 -7.70 -16.21 -9.89
C GLN A 340 -6.28 -15.68 -9.67
N ASN A 341 -5.27 -16.55 -9.47
CA ASN A 341 -3.88 -16.10 -9.32
C ASN A 341 -3.40 -15.30 -10.54
N ILE A 342 -3.67 -15.80 -11.74
CA ILE A 342 -3.32 -15.16 -13.01
C ILE A 342 -4.06 -13.83 -13.16
N ALA A 343 -5.33 -13.75 -12.79
CA ALA A 343 -6.10 -12.50 -12.84
C ALA A 343 -5.53 -11.43 -11.90
N ASP A 344 -5.21 -11.78 -10.66
CA ASP A 344 -4.61 -10.86 -9.70
C ASP A 344 -3.20 -10.42 -10.11
N LEU A 345 -2.39 -11.31 -10.71
CA LEU A 345 -1.08 -10.93 -11.27
C LEU A 345 -1.22 -9.93 -12.44
N LYS A 346 -2.25 -10.06 -13.28
CA LYS A 346 -2.54 -9.07 -14.34
C LYS A 346 -2.92 -7.72 -13.74
N ALA A 347 -3.69 -7.71 -12.65
CA ALA A 347 -4.02 -6.49 -11.91
C ALA A 347 -2.77 -5.81 -11.32
N GLN A 348 -1.82 -6.58 -10.79
CA GLN A 348 -0.53 -6.07 -10.32
C GLN A 348 0.32 -5.48 -11.45
N ILE A 349 0.34 -6.11 -12.62
CA ILE A 349 1.02 -5.56 -13.81
C ILE A 349 0.37 -4.21 -14.19
N ALA A 350 -0.97 -4.13 -14.18
CA ALA A 350 -1.69 -2.89 -14.48
C ALA A 350 -1.35 -1.75 -13.50
N ALA A 351 -1.30 -2.08 -12.21
CA ALA A 351 -0.88 -1.15 -11.18
C ALA A 351 0.55 -0.63 -11.42
N ASN A 352 1.47 -1.51 -11.79
CA ASN A 352 2.84 -1.10 -12.11
C ASN A 352 2.90 -0.22 -13.37
N GLU A 353 2.16 -0.54 -14.43
CA GLU A 353 2.10 0.26 -15.65
C GLU A 353 1.55 1.67 -15.37
N LYS A 354 0.56 1.80 -14.48
CA LYS A 354 0.10 3.10 -13.98
C LYS A 354 1.25 3.88 -13.32
N GLY A 355 2.06 3.23 -12.49
CA GLY A 355 3.24 3.82 -11.87
C GLY A 355 4.28 4.29 -12.90
N VAL A 356 4.57 3.46 -13.90
CA VAL A 356 5.45 3.79 -15.03
C VAL A 356 4.96 5.06 -15.75
N ALA A 357 3.66 5.13 -16.07
CA ALA A 357 3.08 6.26 -16.77
C ALA A 357 3.18 7.57 -15.97
N GLU A 358 2.87 7.54 -14.67
CA GLU A 358 2.93 8.76 -13.84
C GLU A 358 4.38 9.21 -13.57
N LEU A 359 5.33 8.28 -13.40
CA LEU A 359 6.76 8.62 -13.28
C LEU A 359 7.27 9.31 -14.56
N ARG A 360 6.88 8.83 -15.74
CA ARG A 360 7.26 9.46 -17.02
C ARG A 360 6.64 10.84 -17.19
N LYS A 361 5.39 11.05 -16.76
CA LYS A 361 4.76 12.37 -16.74
C LYS A 361 5.53 13.33 -15.83
N MET A 362 5.94 12.86 -14.66
CA MET A 362 6.75 13.64 -13.72
C MET A 362 8.10 14.04 -14.34
N VAL A 363 8.82 13.11 -14.96
CA VAL A 363 10.08 13.39 -15.69
C VAL A 363 9.85 14.40 -16.81
N THR A 364 8.76 14.26 -17.57
CA THR A 364 8.41 15.20 -18.65
C THR A 364 8.18 16.62 -18.12
N HIS A 365 7.60 16.74 -16.92
CA HIS A 365 7.26 18.03 -16.33
C HIS A 365 8.45 18.72 -15.65
N PHE A 366 9.23 17.96 -14.87
CA PHE A 366 10.27 18.51 -13.99
C PHE A 366 11.71 18.32 -14.49
N GLY A 367 11.94 17.40 -15.43
CA GLY A 367 13.28 16.97 -15.83
C GLY A 367 13.77 15.78 -15.02
N LEU A 368 14.55 14.89 -15.64
CA LEU A 368 15.03 13.66 -15.01
C LEU A 368 16.00 13.95 -13.85
N ASP A 369 16.92 14.89 -14.06
CA ASP A 369 17.92 15.32 -13.08
C ASP A 369 17.28 15.85 -11.79
N VAL A 370 16.21 16.65 -11.93
CA VAL A 370 15.44 17.15 -10.80
C VAL A 370 14.73 16.00 -10.09
N VAL A 371 14.03 15.13 -10.83
CA VAL A 371 13.31 14.00 -10.23
C VAL A 371 14.26 13.08 -9.45
N GLU A 372 15.40 12.69 -10.04
CA GLU A 372 16.41 11.86 -9.38
C GLU A 372 16.99 12.54 -8.13
N ALA A 373 17.30 13.83 -8.20
CA ALA A 373 17.80 14.57 -7.04
C ALA A 373 16.78 14.59 -5.90
N TYR A 374 15.51 14.85 -6.20
CA TYR A 374 14.46 14.87 -5.17
C TYR A 374 14.12 13.49 -4.62
N MET A 375 14.23 12.40 -5.40
CA MET A 375 14.17 11.04 -4.82
C MET A 375 15.24 10.85 -3.73
N GLY A 376 16.47 11.35 -3.98
CA GLY A 376 17.55 11.36 -3.00
C GLY A 376 17.24 12.21 -1.77
N HIS A 377 16.81 13.46 -1.97
CA HIS A 377 16.48 14.39 -0.88
C HIS A 377 15.37 13.87 0.03
N VAL A 378 14.36 13.19 -0.53
CA VAL A 378 13.28 12.57 0.23
C VAL A 378 13.80 11.44 1.14
N GLN A 379 14.75 10.64 0.66
CA GLN A 379 15.41 9.61 1.47
C GLN A 379 16.35 10.24 2.52
N ASP A 380 17.06 11.32 2.19
CA ASP A 380 17.93 12.03 3.14
C ASP A 380 17.14 12.64 4.30
N ASN A 381 15.98 13.25 4.00
CA ASN A 381 15.09 13.80 5.02
C ASN A 381 14.52 12.73 5.95
N ALA A 382 14.20 11.54 5.42
CA ALA A 382 13.76 10.41 6.21
C ALA A 382 14.88 9.91 7.14
N ALA A 383 16.12 9.82 6.65
CA ALA A 383 17.29 9.49 7.46
C ALA A 383 17.48 10.48 8.61
N GLU A 384 17.42 11.79 8.33
CA GLU A 384 17.55 12.81 9.39
C GLU A 384 16.41 12.76 10.41
N SER A 385 15.20 12.43 9.98
CA SER A 385 14.06 12.28 10.87
C SER A 385 14.25 11.12 11.85
N VAL A 386 14.80 10.00 11.40
CA VAL A 386 15.17 8.89 12.29
C VAL A 386 16.34 9.27 13.21
N ARG A 387 17.36 9.99 12.72
CA ARG A 387 18.47 10.45 13.58
C ARG A 387 17.99 11.30 14.77
N ARG A 388 16.96 12.13 14.58
CA ARG A 388 16.34 12.92 15.69
C ARG A 388 15.66 12.04 16.73
N VAL A 389 15.11 10.88 16.34
CA VAL A 389 14.53 9.91 17.29
C VAL A 389 15.62 9.32 18.16
N LEU A 390 16.78 9.03 17.57
CA LEU A 390 17.88 8.38 18.29
C LEU A 390 18.26 9.17 19.53
N GLU A 391 18.26 10.51 19.47
CA GLU A 391 18.52 11.45 20.58
C GLU A 391 17.67 11.21 21.83
N ARG A 392 16.51 10.56 21.69
CA ARG A 392 15.54 10.32 22.78
C ARG A 392 15.57 8.89 23.33
N LEU A 393 16.10 7.94 22.56
CA LEU A 393 16.26 6.55 23.02
C LEU A 393 17.35 6.47 24.10
N PRO A 394 17.32 5.49 25.01
CA PRO A 394 18.45 5.23 25.92
C PRO A 394 19.70 4.81 25.14
N ASP A 395 20.89 5.02 25.73
CA ASP A 395 22.16 4.65 25.09
C ASP A 395 22.28 3.14 24.84
N SER A 396 21.70 2.33 25.72
CA SER A 396 21.54 0.89 25.53
C SER A 396 20.25 0.43 26.18
N SER A 397 19.50 -0.40 25.47
CA SER A 397 18.37 -1.14 26.02
C SER A 397 18.29 -2.54 25.44
N GLN A 398 17.57 -3.43 26.12
CA GLN A 398 17.40 -4.81 25.70
C GLN A 398 16.02 -5.32 26.09
N TYR A 399 15.51 -6.26 25.31
CA TYR A 399 14.25 -6.93 25.59
C TYR A 399 14.32 -8.39 25.11
N GLU A 400 13.73 -9.29 25.91
CA GLU A 400 13.55 -10.70 25.55
C GLU A 400 12.06 -10.98 25.41
N TYR A 401 11.67 -11.50 24.26
CA TYR A 401 10.28 -11.79 23.93
C TYR A 401 10.09 -13.31 23.77
N PRO A 402 9.50 -14.00 24.76
CA PRO A 402 9.24 -15.43 24.68
C PRO A 402 7.95 -15.71 23.90
N THR A 403 8.01 -16.60 22.91
CA THR A 403 6.87 -16.98 22.04
C THR A 403 6.17 -18.27 22.49
N ASP A 404 4.93 -18.49 22.03
CA ASP A 404 4.13 -19.68 22.35
C ASP A 404 4.81 -21.01 21.93
N THR A 405 5.70 -20.98 20.93
CA THR A 405 6.46 -22.15 20.44
C THR A 405 7.66 -22.51 21.31
N GLY A 406 8.00 -21.67 22.29
CA GLY A 406 9.19 -21.81 23.14
C GLY A 406 10.44 -21.13 22.57
N GLN A 407 10.39 -20.59 21.35
CA GLN A 407 11.45 -19.73 20.83
C GLN A 407 11.43 -18.37 21.54
N VAL A 408 12.61 -17.77 21.69
CA VAL A 408 12.80 -16.44 22.28
C VAL A 408 13.49 -15.53 21.26
N ILE A 409 12.89 -14.35 21.04
CA ILE A 409 13.50 -13.26 20.29
C ILE A 409 14.21 -12.37 21.30
N LYS A 410 15.48 -12.06 21.04
CA LYS A 410 16.28 -11.16 21.85
C LYS A 410 16.69 -9.98 21.00
N VAL A 411 16.49 -8.78 21.50
CA VAL A 411 16.93 -7.57 20.82
C VAL A 411 17.67 -6.66 21.80
N LYS A 412 18.81 -6.16 21.36
CA LYS A 412 19.55 -5.10 22.03
C LYS A 412 19.65 -3.91 21.09
N ILE A 413 19.27 -2.73 21.57
CA ILE A 413 19.40 -1.47 20.84
C ILE A 413 20.51 -0.67 21.52
N THR A 414 21.53 -0.28 20.74
CA THR A 414 22.65 0.56 21.22
C THR A 414 22.76 1.80 20.36
N VAL A 415 22.85 2.99 20.96
CA VAL A 415 22.90 4.27 20.23
C VAL A 415 24.30 4.88 20.31
N ASP A 416 24.92 5.13 19.16
CA ASP A 416 26.14 5.94 19.05
C ASP A 416 25.74 7.40 18.79
N ARG A 417 25.86 8.23 19.83
CA ARG A 417 25.51 9.66 19.77
C ARG A 417 26.41 10.47 18.85
N GLN A 418 27.68 10.08 18.73
CA GLN A 418 28.64 10.82 17.92
C GLN A 418 28.37 10.60 16.43
N LYS A 419 28.07 9.36 16.06
CA LYS A 419 27.70 9.02 14.67
C LYS A 419 26.24 9.31 14.34
N ARG A 420 25.40 9.49 15.37
CA ARG A 420 23.92 9.56 15.24
C ARG A 420 23.40 8.30 14.52
N GLU A 421 23.85 7.15 14.98
CA GLU A 421 23.51 5.83 14.46
C GLU A 421 23.05 4.92 15.59
N ALA A 422 22.18 3.96 15.30
CA ALA A 422 21.77 2.92 16.23
C ALA A 422 22.07 1.53 15.68
N THR A 423 22.51 0.62 16.55
CA THR A 423 22.63 -0.80 16.24
C THR A 423 21.48 -1.56 16.88
N VAL A 424 20.71 -2.27 16.07
CA VAL A 424 19.67 -3.22 16.48
C VAL A 424 20.24 -4.62 16.32
N ASP A 425 20.57 -5.25 17.43
CA ASP A 425 21.28 -6.53 17.47
C ASP A 425 20.35 -7.64 17.97
N PHE A 426 20.11 -8.63 17.10
CA PHE A 426 19.30 -9.81 17.40
C PHE A 426 20.11 -11.02 17.89
N THR A 427 21.40 -10.83 18.21
CA THR A 427 22.27 -11.89 18.75
C THR A 427 21.67 -12.53 20.00
N GLY A 428 21.66 -13.86 20.02
CA GLY A 428 21.03 -14.65 21.09
C GLY A 428 19.56 -14.99 20.84
N THR A 429 18.96 -14.49 19.74
CA THR A 429 17.66 -14.99 19.25
C THR A 429 17.76 -16.47 18.88
N SER A 430 16.68 -17.21 19.16
CA SER A 430 16.64 -18.65 19.03
C SER A 430 16.95 -19.15 17.60
N PRO A 431 17.54 -20.35 17.46
CA PRO A 431 17.77 -20.96 16.16
C PRO A 431 16.45 -21.25 15.42
N VAL A 432 16.56 -21.47 14.12
CA VAL A 432 15.45 -22.02 13.30
C VAL A 432 14.95 -23.32 13.94
N MET A 433 13.62 -23.46 14.00
CA MET A 433 12.98 -24.70 14.42
C MET A 433 12.16 -25.29 13.28
N LYS A 434 11.86 -26.59 13.38
CA LYS A 434 11.04 -27.33 12.42
C LYS A 434 9.55 -27.01 12.62
N ASN A 435 9.19 -25.74 12.43
CA ASN A 435 7.85 -25.17 12.42
C ASN A 435 7.83 -24.02 11.38
N ASN A 436 6.73 -23.32 11.25
CA ASN A 436 6.56 -22.20 10.31
C ASN A 436 6.74 -20.81 10.93
N PHE A 437 7.19 -20.71 12.19
CA PHE A 437 7.41 -19.45 12.92
C PHE A 437 8.77 -18.81 12.63
N ASN A 438 9.45 -19.24 11.56
CA ASN A 438 10.70 -18.62 11.13
C ASN A 438 10.38 -17.43 10.21
N ALA A 439 10.88 -16.24 10.54
CA ALA A 439 10.70 -15.04 9.73
C ALA A 439 11.93 -14.81 8.83
N PRO A 440 11.76 -14.66 7.51
CA PRO A 440 12.85 -14.25 6.62
C PRO A 440 13.49 -12.93 7.08
N GLU A 441 14.78 -12.73 6.77
CA GLU A 441 15.49 -11.48 7.09
C GLU A 441 14.75 -10.22 6.60
N PRO A 442 14.16 -10.20 5.38
CA PRO A 442 13.35 -9.06 4.94
C PRO A 442 12.18 -8.70 5.87
N VAL A 443 11.55 -9.69 6.52
CA VAL A 443 10.46 -9.48 7.49
C VAL A 443 10.99 -8.84 8.78
N ALA A 444 12.12 -9.33 9.30
CA ALA A 444 12.74 -8.76 10.49
C ALA A 444 13.21 -7.31 10.24
N ARG A 445 13.80 -7.05 9.07
CA ARG A 445 14.18 -5.70 8.62
C ARG A 445 12.96 -4.78 8.48
N ALA A 446 11.85 -5.28 7.94
CA ALA A 446 10.59 -4.55 7.86
C ALA A 446 10.06 -4.14 9.25
N ALA A 447 10.11 -5.05 10.23
CA ALA A 447 9.69 -4.75 11.60
C ALA A 447 10.56 -3.66 12.26
N VAL A 448 11.88 -3.67 11.99
CA VAL A 448 12.79 -2.59 12.44
C VAL A 448 12.42 -1.26 11.78
N LEU A 449 12.26 -1.23 10.45
CA LEU A 449 11.85 -0.02 9.73
C LEU A 449 10.56 0.55 10.30
N TYR A 450 9.54 -0.30 10.46
CA TYR A 450 8.25 0.09 11.02
C TYR A 450 8.38 0.67 12.43
N ALA A 451 9.10 0.00 13.34
CA ALA A 451 9.25 0.46 14.72
C ALA A 451 9.91 1.85 14.78
N PHE A 452 11.02 2.06 14.07
CA PHE A 452 11.69 3.36 14.02
C PHE A 452 10.82 4.43 13.35
N ARG A 453 10.06 4.08 12.30
CA ARG A 453 9.14 5.01 11.66
C ARG A 453 8.01 5.46 12.60
N VAL A 454 7.46 4.55 13.42
CA VAL A 454 6.45 4.91 14.44
C VAL A 454 7.05 5.88 15.46
N MET A 455 8.29 5.63 15.89
CA MET A 455 8.97 6.49 16.87
C MET A 455 9.30 7.90 16.36
N VAL A 456 9.23 8.16 15.05
CA VAL A 456 9.43 9.52 14.50
C VAL A 456 8.32 10.49 14.93
N GLU A 457 7.08 10.00 15.14
CA GLU A 457 5.92 10.82 15.53
C GLU A 457 5.61 12.00 14.60
N ASP A 458 5.95 11.86 13.32
CA ASP A 458 5.73 12.87 12.29
C ASP A 458 5.18 12.22 11.01
N MET A 459 4.66 13.03 10.09
CA MET A 459 4.10 12.62 8.81
C MET A 459 5.16 12.55 7.71
N ILE A 460 6.21 11.75 7.91
CA ILE A 460 7.22 11.49 6.87
C ILE A 460 6.84 10.28 6.00
N PRO A 461 7.14 10.26 4.69
CA PRO A 461 7.03 9.06 3.88
C PRO A 461 7.90 7.93 4.44
N MET A 462 7.45 6.69 4.29
CA MET A 462 8.24 5.52 4.67
C MET A 462 9.09 5.09 3.46
N ASN A 463 10.40 5.21 3.57
CA ASN A 463 11.32 4.94 2.48
C ASN A 463 12.65 4.34 2.98
N ALA A 464 13.54 3.98 2.05
CA ALA A 464 14.82 3.33 2.38
C ALA A 464 15.74 4.23 3.25
N GLY A 465 15.55 5.55 3.23
CA GLY A 465 16.26 6.52 4.05
C GLY A 465 16.14 6.27 5.55
N CYS A 466 14.97 5.81 6.02
CA CYS A 466 14.73 5.52 7.43
C CYS A 466 15.69 4.47 8.03
N LEU A 467 16.22 3.55 7.21
CA LEU A 467 17.15 2.52 7.67
C LEU A 467 18.62 2.93 7.58
N ARG A 468 18.97 4.01 6.86
CA ARG A 468 20.36 4.45 6.72
C ARG A 468 21.09 4.70 8.06
N PRO A 469 20.47 5.29 9.10
CA PRO A 469 21.13 5.46 10.40
C PRO A 469 21.03 4.22 11.31
N ILE A 470 20.49 3.09 10.82
CA ILE A 470 20.22 1.89 11.60
C ILE A 470 21.04 0.71 11.08
N ASN A 471 22.00 0.26 11.88
CA ASN A 471 22.72 -0.98 11.64
C ASN A 471 21.94 -2.17 12.21
N ILE A 472 21.55 -3.13 11.36
CA ILE A 472 20.76 -4.30 11.77
C ILE A 472 21.66 -5.54 11.75
N ILE A 473 21.77 -6.22 12.89
CA ILE A 473 22.54 -7.45 13.04
C ILE A 473 21.56 -8.60 13.29
N ILE A 474 21.45 -9.50 12.31
CA ILE A 474 20.66 -10.73 12.41
C ILE A 474 21.59 -11.92 12.20
N PRO A 475 21.84 -12.77 13.22
CA PRO A 475 22.71 -13.93 13.09
C PRO A 475 22.21 -14.95 12.06
N ASP A 476 23.13 -15.56 11.33
CA ASP A 476 22.81 -16.67 10.42
C ASP A 476 22.26 -17.88 11.19
N GLY A 477 21.24 -18.54 10.62
CA GLY A 477 20.63 -19.74 11.20
C GLY A 477 19.72 -19.47 12.40
N CYS A 478 19.52 -18.21 12.80
CA CYS A 478 18.48 -17.84 13.76
C CYS A 478 17.10 -17.82 13.08
N MET A 479 16.03 -17.88 13.88
CA MET A 479 14.65 -17.90 13.37
C MET A 479 14.26 -16.65 12.56
N LEU A 480 15.05 -15.57 12.63
CA LEU A 480 14.86 -14.32 11.86
C LEU A 480 15.70 -14.26 10.57
N LYS A 481 16.45 -15.33 10.27
CA LYS A 481 17.21 -15.52 9.03
C LYS A 481 17.26 -17.01 8.64
N PRO A 482 16.09 -17.63 8.39
CA PRO A 482 16.01 -19.01 7.93
C PRO A 482 16.61 -19.16 6.53
N ALA A 483 17.09 -20.37 6.24
CA ALA A 483 17.51 -20.79 4.91
C ALA A 483 16.52 -21.81 4.35
N TYR A 484 16.49 -21.96 3.03
CA TYR A 484 15.76 -23.04 2.36
C TYR A 484 16.16 -24.40 2.96
N PRO A 485 15.21 -25.32 3.26
CA PRO A 485 13.77 -25.26 2.93
C PRO A 485 12.86 -24.90 4.12
N ALA A 486 13.32 -24.16 5.14
CA ALA A 486 12.52 -23.92 6.35
C ALA A 486 11.19 -23.22 6.06
N ALA A 487 10.09 -23.69 6.66
CA ALA A 487 8.78 -23.03 6.59
C ALA A 487 8.81 -21.64 7.25
N VAL A 488 8.06 -20.69 6.67
CA VAL A 488 8.10 -19.26 7.03
C VAL A 488 6.76 -18.56 7.08
N VAL A 489 5.65 -19.23 6.78
CA VAL A 489 4.35 -18.54 6.64
C VAL A 489 3.90 -17.80 7.91
N ALA A 490 4.16 -18.38 9.10
CA ALA A 490 3.91 -17.71 10.37
C ALA A 490 4.99 -16.66 10.71
N GLY A 491 6.13 -16.71 10.05
CA GLY A 491 7.16 -15.69 10.08
C GLY A 491 6.63 -14.29 9.76
N ASN A 492 5.84 -14.19 8.67
CA ASN A 492 5.27 -12.94 8.19
C ASN A 492 4.15 -12.39 9.09
N VAL A 493 3.32 -13.27 9.66
CA VAL A 493 2.06 -12.86 10.32
C VAL A 493 2.05 -12.99 11.84
N GLU A 494 2.92 -13.81 12.42
CA GLU A 494 3.06 -14.00 13.87
C GLU A 494 4.41 -13.49 14.38
N THR A 495 5.51 -14.04 13.87
CA THR A 495 6.85 -13.70 14.34
C THR A 495 7.20 -12.24 14.07
N SER A 496 6.73 -11.66 12.98
CA SER A 496 6.86 -10.22 12.71
C SER A 496 6.25 -9.36 13.82
N GLN A 497 5.05 -9.72 14.32
CA GLN A 497 4.40 -9.03 15.45
C GLN A 497 5.21 -9.18 16.74
N HIS A 498 5.79 -10.38 16.97
CA HIS A 498 6.66 -10.62 18.12
C HIS A 498 7.94 -9.77 18.07
N VAL A 499 8.58 -9.65 16.89
CA VAL A 499 9.75 -8.78 16.69
C VAL A 499 9.39 -7.32 16.95
N THR A 500 8.25 -6.85 16.43
CA THR A 500 7.76 -5.48 16.67
C THR A 500 7.50 -5.22 18.15
N ASN A 501 6.84 -6.14 18.86
CA ASN A 501 6.64 -6.04 20.31
C ASN A 501 7.98 -5.99 21.06
N ALA A 502 8.95 -6.84 20.69
CA ALA A 502 10.28 -6.84 21.29
C ALA A 502 11.02 -5.49 21.09
N LEU A 503 10.91 -4.90 19.91
CA LEU A 503 11.50 -3.60 19.59
C LEU A 503 10.88 -2.48 20.44
N PHE A 504 9.54 -2.40 20.49
CA PHE A 504 8.87 -1.38 21.32
C PHE A 504 9.09 -1.58 22.82
N GLY A 505 9.15 -2.84 23.26
CA GLY A 505 9.53 -3.19 24.62
C GLY A 505 10.95 -2.72 24.97
N ALA A 506 11.91 -2.93 24.07
CA ALA A 506 13.28 -2.42 24.23
C ALA A 506 13.35 -0.88 24.22
N MET A 507 12.52 -0.22 23.42
CA MET A 507 12.44 1.24 23.38
C MET A 507 11.68 1.84 24.57
N GLY A 508 10.94 1.03 25.33
CA GLY A 508 10.09 1.51 26.43
C GLY A 508 8.90 2.37 25.97
N ALA A 509 8.47 2.21 24.72
CA ALA A 509 7.51 3.10 24.07
C ALA A 509 6.04 2.68 24.30
N MET A 510 5.76 1.37 24.23
CA MET A 510 4.40 0.85 24.38
C MET A 510 4.43 -0.60 24.86
N ALA A 511 3.34 -1.01 25.52
CA ALA A 511 3.12 -2.38 25.94
C ALA A 511 2.96 -3.32 24.74
N ASN A 512 2.96 -4.63 24.99
CA ASN A 512 2.80 -5.61 23.92
C ASN A 512 1.41 -5.48 23.29
N ALA A 513 1.36 -5.34 21.98
CA ALA A 513 0.13 -5.54 21.22
C ALA A 513 -0.28 -7.02 21.24
N GLN A 514 -1.41 -7.35 20.61
CA GLN A 514 -1.95 -8.71 20.55
C GLN A 514 -0.96 -9.79 20.06
N GLY A 515 0.12 -9.41 19.36
CA GLY A 515 1.24 -10.30 18.99
C GLY A 515 0.89 -11.37 17.95
N THR A 516 -0.30 -11.32 17.38
CA THR A 516 -0.81 -12.26 16.37
C THR A 516 -1.70 -11.50 15.39
N MET A 517 -1.83 -11.99 14.15
CA MET A 517 -2.85 -11.51 13.22
C MET A 517 -4.13 -12.36 13.27
N ASN A 518 -4.17 -13.41 14.10
CA ASN A 518 -5.27 -14.37 14.22
C ASN A 518 -5.74 -14.88 12.85
N ASN A 519 -4.81 -15.46 12.09
CA ASN A 519 -5.01 -15.85 10.70
C ASN A 519 -6.01 -17.00 10.61
N LEU A 520 -7.24 -16.69 10.18
CA LEU A 520 -8.27 -17.68 9.90
C LEU A 520 -8.28 -17.97 8.41
N THR A 521 -8.06 -19.24 8.07
CA THR A 521 -8.23 -19.74 6.70
C THR A 521 -9.27 -20.83 6.66
N PHE A 522 -10.05 -20.85 5.59
CA PHE A 522 -10.89 -21.98 5.29
C PHE A 522 -11.08 -22.13 3.79
N GLY A 523 -11.44 -23.33 3.36
CA GLY A 523 -11.74 -23.56 1.96
C GLY A 523 -11.96 -25.01 1.59
N ASN A 524 -12.18 -25.21 0.31
CA ASN A 524 -12.29 -26.49 -0.36
C ASN A 524 -11.72 -26.36 -1.79
N LYS A 525 -12.12 -27.24 -2.71
CA LYS A 525 -11.66 -27.21 -4.10
C LYS A 525 -12.13 -25.97 -4.90
N ILE A 526 -13.21 -25.33 -4.47
CA ILE A 526 -13.86 -24.23 -5.18
C ILE A 526 -13.56 -22.90 -4.48
N TYR A 527 -13.64 -22.88 -3.15
CA TYR A 527 -13.52 -21.67 -2.34
C TYR A 527 -12.23 -21.68 -1.52
N GLN A 528 -11.52 -20.56 -1.49
CA GLN A 528 -10.37 -20.34 -0.62
C GLN A 528 -10.51 -18.96 0.03
N TYR A 529 -10.45 -18.93 1.35
CA TYR A 529 -10.61 -17.72 2.14
C TYR A 529 -9.47 -17.57 3.14
N TYR A 530 -8.97 -16.35 3.26
CA TYR A 530 -7.99 -15.93 4.23
C TYR A 530 -8.39 -14.59 4.83
N GLU A 531 -8.36 -14.50 6.17
CA GLU A 531 -8.62 -13.26 6.91
C GLU A 531 -7.73 -13.13 8.15
N THR A 532 -7.22 -11.92 8.40
CA THR A 532 -6.62 -11.52 9.67
C THR A 532 -7.68 -10.84 10.54
N ILE A 533 -7.72 -11.17 11.83
CA ILE A 533 -8.78 -10.70 12.74
C ILE A 533 -8.20 -9.72 13.77
N CYS A 534 -8.78 -8.52 13.80
CA CYS A 534 -8.33 -7.41 14.63
C CYS A 534 -8.62 -7.61 16.13
N SER A 535 -7.89 -6.86 16.94
CA SER A 535 -8.06 -6.81 18.40
C SER A 535 -7.89 -5.36 18.88
N GLY A 536 -7.46 -5.11 20.10
CA GLY A 536 -7.10 -3.78 20.57
C GLY A 536 -5.67 -3.38 20.21
N SER A 537 -5.39 -2.08 20.14
CA SER A 537 -4.03 -1.52 20.14
C SER A 537 -3.47 -1.35 21.56
N PRO A 538 -2.14 -1.43 21.74
CA PRO A 538 -1.54 -1.30 23.07
C PRO A 538 -1.60 0.13 23.60
N ALA A 539 -1.53 0.24 24.91
CA ALA A 539 -1.27 1.51 25.57
C ALA A 539 0.25 1.80 25.59
N GLY A 540 0.62 3.07 25.67
CA GLY A 540 2.01 3.46 25.64
C GLY A 540 2.23 4.92 26.00
N GLN A 541 3.38 5.44 25.57
CA GLN A 541 3.76 6.83 25.71
C GLN A 541 4.42 7.36 24.45
N MET A 542 4.14 8.63 24.17
CA MET A 542 4.86 9.39 23.16
C MET A 542 6.28 9.69 23.65
N ASN A 543 7.17 10.08 22.74
CA ASN A 543 8.53 10.52 23.04
C ASN A 543 8.58 11.71 24.02
N SER A 544 7.50 12.50 24.13
CA SER A 544 7.37 13.58 25.10
C SER A 544 7.08 13.10 26.53
N GLY A 545 6.93 11.79 26.74
CA GLY A 545 6.47 11.18 28.00
C GLY A 545 4.95 11.27 28.20
N ARG A 546 4.21 11.83 27.24
CA ARG A 546 2.75 11.86 27.29
C ARG A 546 2.21 10.47 26.98
N GLY A 547 1.59 9.84 27.98
CA GLY A 547 0.95 8.53 27.79
C GLY A 547 -0.34 8.59 26.96
N PHE A 548 -0.71 7.44 26.38
CA PHE A 548 -1.90 7.26 25.55
C PHE A 548 -2.54 5.89 25.80
N ALA A 549 -3.87 5.84 25.69
CA ALA A 549 -4.67 4.62 25.76
C ALA A 549 -4.75 3.93 24.38
N GLY A 550 -5.01 2.63 24.40
CA GLY A 550 -5.25 1.85 23.20
C GLY A 550 -6.65 2.06 22.59
N THR A 551 -6.80 1.73 21.32
CA THR A 551 -8.06 1.75 20.56
C THR A 551 -8.56 0.32 20.36
N SER A 552 -9.85 0.07 20.58
CA SER A 552 -10.45 -1.27 20.46
C SER A 552 -10.75 -1.64 19.00
N GLY A 553 -10.64 -2.92 18.65
CA GLY A 553 -11.10 -3.46 17.36
C GLY A 553 -10.35 -2.99 16.11
N VAL A 554 -9.04 -2.72 16.21
CA VAL A 554 -8.17 -2.26 15.12
C VAL A 554 -7.02 -3.24 14.84
N HIS A 555 -6.59 -3.30 13.58
CA HIS A 555 -5.32 -3.94 13.22
C HIS A 555 -4.15 -3.06 13.65
N THR A 556 -3.05 -3.68 14.06
CA THR A 556 -1.85 -2.97 14.51
C THR A 556 -0.60 -3.60 13.96
N HIS A 557 0.45 -2.78 13.91
CA HIS A 557 1.82 -3.20 13.60
C HIS A 557 1.94 -3.76 12.20
N MET A 558 2.24 -5.05 12.05
CA MET A 558 2.63 -5.63 10.76
C MET A 558 1.44 -5.88 9.82
N THR A 559 0.24 -5.41 10.18
CA THR A 559 -0.99 -5.51 9.39
C THR A 559 -1.86 -4.26 9.57
N ASN A 560 -2.57 -3.89 8.50
CA ASN A 560 -3.56 -2.81 8.47
C ASN A 560 -4.66 -3.11 7.44
N SER A 561 -4.93 -4.40 7.21
CA SER A 561 -5.94 -4.83 6.24
C SER A 561 -7.34 -4.52 6.73
N ARG A 562 -8.27 -4.29 5.81
CA ARG A 562 -9.69 -4.27 6.18
C ARG A 562 -10.17 -5.68 6.50
N LEU A 563 -11.17 -5.74 7.36
CA LEU A 563 -12.00 -6.94 7.49
C LEU A 563 -12.84 -7.11 6.23
N THR A 564 -13.20 -8.34 5.94
CA THR A 564 -14.15 -8.64 4.88
C THR A 564 -15.52 -8.13 5.30
N ASP A 565 -16.14 -7.32 4.45
CA ASP A 565 -17.52 -6.90 4.65
C ASP A 565 -18.44 -8.13 4.82
N PRO A 566 -19.32 -8.16 5.84
CA PRO A 566 -20.19 -9.31 6.08
C PRO A 566 -21.04 -9.72 4.86
N GLU A 567 -21.58 -8.77 4.10
CA GLU A 567 -22.41 -9.06 2.92
C GLU A 567 -21.56 -9.66 1.81
N VAL A 568 -20.33 -9.16 1.62
CA VAL A 568 -19.38 -9.73 0.66
C VAL A 568 -18.95 -11.14 1.08
N LEU A 569 -18.67 -11.35 2.37
CA LEU A 569 -18.30 -12.66 2.91
C LEU A 569 -19.38 -13.70 2.63
N GLU A 570 -20.63 -13.40 2.96
CA GLU A 570 -21.76 -14.33 2.79
C GLU A 570 -22.19 -14.49 1.33
N LEU A 571 -21.97 -13.48 0.49
CA LEU A 571 -22.26 -13.55 -0.95
C LEU A 571 -21.22 -14.41 -1.69
N ARG A 572 -19.95 -14.31 -1.31
CA ARG A 572 -18.83 -14.95 -2.02
C ARG A 572 -18.50 -16.36 -1.51
N PHE A 573 -18.82 -16.66 -0.25
CA PHE A 573 -18.45 -17.91 0.41
C PHE A 573 -19.67 -18.55 1.08
N PRO A 574 -19.76 -19.89 1.12
CA PRO A 574 -20.89 -20.60 1.74
C PRO A 574 -20.76 -20.62 3.27
N VAL A 575 -20.81 -19.44 3.88
CA VAL A 575 -20.74 -19.20 5.32
C VAL A 575 -21.77 -18.14 5.73
N MET A 576 -22.03 -18.03 7.04
CA MET A 576 -22.89 -17.03 7.66
C MET A 576 -22.16 -16.43 8.85
N LEU A 577 -22.06 -15.10 8.92
CA LEU A 577 -21.49 -14.39 10.06
C LEU A 577 -22.58 -14.23 11.12
N GLU A 578 -22.53 -15.03 12.18
CA GLU A 578 -23.58 -15.01 13.21
C GLU A 578 -23.38 -13.90 14.25
N ASP A 579 -22.12 -13.55 14.54
CA ASP A 579 -21.76 -12.60 15.58
C ASP A 579 -20.38 -12.02 15.30
N PHE A 580 -20.25 -10.70 15.46
CA PHE A 580 -18.96 -10.02 15.49
C PHE A 580 -19.04 -8.76 16.34
N HIS A 581 -18.37 -8.74 17.50
CA HIS A 581 -18.43 -7.61 18.44
C HIS A 581 -17.11 -7.38 19.17
N ILE A 582 -16.96 -6.16 19.69
CA ILE A 582 -15.88 -5.78 20.61
C ILE A 582 -16.17 -6.35 22.00
N ARG A 583 -15.16 -6.98 22.61
CA ARG A 583 -15.23 -7.55 23.96
C ARG A 583 -14.92 -6.47 25.00
N GLU A 584 -15.90 -5.65 25.34
CA GLU A 584 -15.70 -4.51 26.25
C GLU A 584 -15.00 -4.91 27.57
N GLY A 585 -13.99 -4.12 27.95
CA GLY A 585 -13.24 -4.30 29.18
C GLY A 585 -12.14 -5.37 29.13
N SER A 586 -11.94 -6.07 28.02
CA SER A 586 -10.93 -7.12 27.85
C SER A 586 -9.48 -6.63 27.70
N GLY A 587 -9.25 -5.35 27.40
CA GLY A 587 -7.90 -4.77 27.27
C GLY A 587 -7.17 -4.66 28.61
N GLY A 588 -5.84 -4.85 28.60
CA GLY A 588 -4.98 -4.74 29.76
C GLY A 588 -5.11 -3.39 30.48
N LYS A 589 -5.14 -3.40 31.81
CA LYS A 589 -5.42 -2.22 32.63
C LYS A 589 -4.14 -1.56 33.11
N GLY A 590 -4.09 -0.24 33.06
CA GLY A 590 -2.99 0.58 33.56
C GLY A 590 -3.47 2.01 33.78
N ARG A 591 -2.55 2.92 34.13
CA ARG A 591 -2.81 4.36 34.07
C ARG A 591 -3.38 4.74 32.69
N TRP A 592 -2.83 4.10 31.65
CA TRP A 592 -3.42 4.07 30.33
C TRP A 592 -3.80 2.62 30.00
N SER A 593 -5.09 2.41 29.76
CA SER A 593 -5.62 1.09 29.43
C SER A 593 -5.46 0.80 27.94
N ALA A 594 -5.24 -0.46 27.61
CA ALA A 594 -5.15 -0.95 26.25
C ALA A 594 -6.55 -1.05 25.60
N GLY A 595 -6.58 -1.17 24.27
CA GLY A 595 -7.82 -1.41 23.53
C GLY A 595 -8.38 -2.81 23.80
N ASP A 596 -9.69 -2.94 23.66
CA ASP A 596 -10.40 -4.20 23.80
C ASP A 596 -10.31 -5.06 22.53
N GLY A 597 -10.34 -6.39 22.72
CA GLY A 597 -10.32 -7.35 21.62
C GLY A 597 -11.69 -7.59 20.98
N THR A 598 -11.76 -8.56 20.07
CA THR A 598 -12.99 -8.91 19.36
C THR A 598 -13.36 -10.38 19.54
N ARG A 599 -14.63 -10.68 19.28
CA ARG A 599 -15.14 -12.05 19.16
C ARG A 599 -15.92 -12.18 17.87
N ARG A 600 -15.64 -13.23 17.09
CA ARG A 600 -16.24 -13.49 15.77
C ARG A 600 -16.73 -14.93 15.68
N THR A 601 -17.97 -15.13 15.20
CA THR A 601 -18.57 -16.46 15.01
C THR A 601 -19.02 -16.64 13.57
N ILE A 602 -18.45 -17.61 12.86
CA ILE A 602 -18.76 -17.91 11.45
C ILE A 602 -19.30 -19.34 11.37
N ARG A 603 -20.54 -19.49 10.90
CA ARG A 603 -21.16 -20.80 10.65
C ARG A 603 -20.99 -21.20 9.19
N PHE A 604 -20.65 -22.46 8.96
CA PHE A 604 -20.36 -23.01 7.65
C PHE A 604 -21.61 -23.64 7.05
N LEU A 605 -21.86 -23.41 5.76
CA LEU A 605 -23.00 -23.95 5.02
C LEU A 605 -22.62 -25.17 4.18
N GLU A 606 -21.33 -25.38 3.98
CA GLU A 606 -20.74 -26.53 3.28
C GLU A 606 -19.56 -27.11 4.05
N LYS A 607 -19.12 -28.30 3.65
CA LYS A 607 -17.90 -28.92 4.22
C LYS A 607 -16.67 -28.12 3.78
N MET A 608 -15.89 -27.67 4.76
CA MET A 608 -14.66 -26.91 4.54
C MET A 608 -13.52 -27.45 5.42
N GLU A 609 -12.31 -27.39 4.89
CA GLU A 609 -11.10 -27.42 5.73
C GLU A 609 -10.93 -26.04 6.35
N CYS A 610 -10.57 -25.99 7.63
CA CYS A 610 -10.35 -24.76 8.37
C CYS A 610 -9.03 -24.86 9.12
N ALA A 611 -8.25 -23.79 9.07
CA ALA A 611 -7.03 -23.68 9.84
C ALA A 611 -6.97 -22.34 10.58
N ILE A 612 -6.41 -22.41 11.78
CA ILE A 612 -6.05 -21.24 12.57
C ILE A 612 -4.53 -21.23 12.74
N LEU A 613 -3.92 -20.10 12.39
CA LEU A 613 -2.53 -19.81 12.69
C LEU A 613 -2.51 -18.58 13.60
N SER A 614 -2.19 -18.80 14.88
CA SER A 614 -2.25 -17.75 15.90
C SER A 614 -1.28 -17.99 17.05
N SER A 615 -1.02 -16.92 17.80
CA SER A 615 -0.19 -16.88 19.01
C SER A 615 -0.99 -16.37 20.22
N HIS A 616 -0.35 -16.23 21.38
CA HIS A 616 -0.97 -15.73 22.61
C HIS A 616 -2.21 -16.51 23.05
N ARG A 617 -2.12 -17.84 22.98
CA ARG A 617 -3.15 -18.75 23.52
C ARG A 617 -2.73 -19.36 24.86
N ASN A 618 -1.43 -19.42 25.13
CA ASN A 618 -0.89 -19.92 26.40
C ASN A 618 -0.28 -18.82 27.30
N ARG A 619 -0.11 -17.61 26.77
CA ARG A 619 0.42 -16.45 27.50
C ARG A 619 -0.24 -15.15 27.03
N PRO A 620 -0.61 -14.25 27.94
CA PRO A 620 -1.17 -12.96 27.55
C PRO A 620 -0.08 -12.05 26.99
N PRO A 621 -0.43 -11.12 26.08
CA PRO A 621 0.40 -9.96 25.81
C PRO A 621 0.65 -9.15 27.08
N GLN A 622 1.90 -8.78 27.32
CA GLN A 622 2.34 -8.18 28.58
C GLN A 622 2.14 -6.66 28.62
N GLY A 623 1.81 -6.16 29.80
CA GLY A 623 1.84 -4.73 30.11
C GLY A 623 3.26 -4.18 30.21
N LEU A 624 3.39 -2.86 30.26
CA LEU A 624 4.67 -2.17 30.39
C LEU A 624 4.61 -1.10 31.49
N ASP A 625 5.76 -0.83 32.13
CA ASP A 625 5.91 0.15 33.20
C ASP A 625 4.90 -0.02 34.37
N GLY A 626 4.63 -1.28 34.72
CA GLY A 626 3.67 -1.63 35.77
C GLY A 626 2.20 -1.60 35.35
N GLY A 627 1.91 -1.40 34.06
CA GLY A 627 0.61 -1.74 33.48
C GLY A 627 0.37 -3.26 33.49
N GLY A 628 -0.90 -3.65 33.58
CA GLY A 628 -1.33 -5.04 33.61
C GLY A 628 -1.37 -5.68 32.21
N ASP A 629 -1.17 -6.99 32.20
CA ASP A 629 -1.26 -7.82 31.00
C ASP A 629 -2.66 -7.80 30.39
N GLY A 630 -2.75 -8.13 29.10
CA GLY A 630 -4.01 -8.41 28.44
C GLY A 630 -4.52 -9.83 28.73
N GLU A 631 -5.40 -10.31 27.87
CA GLU A 631 -6.00 -11.63 27.92
C GLU A 631 -5.48 -12.52 26.79
N VAL A 632 -5.47 -13.83 27.03
CA VAL A 632 -5.21 -14.83 25.98
C VAL A 632 -6.39 -14.95 25.02
N GLY A 633 -6.09 -15.26 23.77
CA GLY A 633 -7.10 -15.58 22.77
C GLY A 633 -7.60 -17.02 22.92
N SER A 634 -8.63 -17.38 22.15
CA SER A 634 -9.05 -18.77 21.98
C SER A 634 -9.78 -19.00 20.67
N THR A 635 -9.68 -20.20 20.12
CA THR A 635 -10.43 -20.61 18.93
C THR A 635 -11.20 -21.89 19.25
N LYS A 636 -12.50 -21.89 18.99
CA LYS A 636 -13.39 -23.00 19.30
C LYS A 636 -14.21 -23.37 18.07
N VAL A 637 -14.53 -24.65 17.93
CA VAL A 637 -15.52 -25.14 16.96
C VAL A 637 -16.76 -25.56 17.71
N ARG A 638 -17.88 -24.93 17.41
CA ARG A 638 -19.21 -25.39 17.81
C ARG A 638 -19.74 -26.34 16.75
N ARG A 639 -19.85 -27.62 17.11
CA ARG A 639 -20.45 -28.66 16.27
C ARG A 639 -21.95 -28.51 16.18
N LYS A 640 -22.55 -29.06 15.13
CA LYS A 640 -24.00 -29.05 14.91
C LYS A 640 -24.82 -29.65 16.08
N ASP A 641 -24.26 -30.61 16.81
CA ASP A 641 -24.89 -31.23 17.99
C ASP A 641 -24.74 -30.39 19.28
N GLY A 642 -24.06 -29.24 19.20
CA GLY A 642 -23.80 -28.34 20.32
C GLY A 642 -22.45 -28.57 21.02
N THR A 643 -21.69 -29.62 20.65
CA THR A 643 -20.37 -29.90 21.22
C THR A 643 -19.39 -28.77 20.90
N ILE A 644 -18.51 -28.44 21.84
CA ILE A 644 -17.47 -27.41 21.66
C ILE A 644 -16.09 -28.06 21.67
N ASP A 645 -15.40 -28.01 20.54
CA ASP A 645 -14.00 -28.40 20.45
C ASP A 645 -13.12 -27.16 20.64
N LEU A 646 -12.15 -27.23 21.57
CA LEU A 646 -11.14 -26.20 21.72
C LEU A 646 -9.96 -26.53 20.81
N LEU A 647 -9.64 -25.63 19.87
CA LEU A 647 -8.48 -25.77 18.99
C LEU A 647 -7.21 -25.29 19.68
N LYS A 648 -6.06 -25.84 19.25
CA LYS A 648 -4.74 -25.30 19.60
C LYS A 648 -4.52 -23.94 18.94
N ALA A 649 -3.46 -23.24 19.34
CA ALA A 649 -3.08 -21.95 18.76
C ALA A 649 -2.82 -22.03 17.24
N CYS A 650 -2.20 -23.14 16.83
CA CYS A 650 -1.91 -23.49 15.46
C CYS A 650 -2.54 -24.86 15.22
N ASP A 651 -3.66 -24.91 14.50
CA ASP A 651 -4.47 -26.12 14.37
C ASP A 651 -5.25 -26.19 13.06
N GLN A 652 -5.63 -27.40 12.67
CA GLN A 652 -6.43 -27.66 11.49
C GLN A 652 -7.58 -28.61 11.83
N THR A 653 -8.73 -28.36 11.23
CA THR A 653 -9.90 -29.22 11.41
C THR A 653 -10.78 -29.18 10.17
N VAL A 654 -11.75 -30.08 10.14
CA VAL A 654 -12.78 -30.11 9.10
C VAL A 654 -14.09 -29.70 9.74
N LEU A 655 -14.75 -28.73 9.09
CA LEU A 655 -16.05 -28.22 9.48
C LEU A 655 -17.10 -28.84 8.57
N GLN A 656 -18.18 -29.34 9.16
CA GLN A 656 -19.34 -29.78 8.41
C GLN A 656 -20.34 -28.63 8.25
N ALA A 657 -21.28 -28.77 7.31
CA ALA A 657 -22.40 -27.84 7.21
C ALA A 657 -23.18 -27.79 8.53
N GLY A 658 -23.31 -26.59 9.10
CA GLY A 658 -23.92 -26.32 10.39
C GLY A 658 -22.92 -26.14 11.54
N ASP A 659 -21.66 -26.53 11.38
CA ASP A 659 -20.61 -26.24 12.37
C ASP A 659 -20.24 -24.74 12.31
N ALA A 660 -19.73 -24.19 13.41
CA ALA A 660 -19.28 -22.80 13.48
C ALA A 660 -17.92 -22.65 14.15
N VAL A 661 -17.08 -21.76 13.62
CA VAL A 661 -15.83 -21.33 14.27
C VAL A 661 -16.12 -20.09 15.10
N ILE A 662 -15.70 -20.11 16.36
CA ILE A 662 -15.76 -19.00 17.29
C ILE A 662 -14.33 -18.60 17.61
N LEU A 663 -13.94 -17.41 17.20
CA LEU A 663 -12.62 -16.83 17.44
C LEU A 663 -12.74 -15.69 18.46
N THR A 664 -11.96 -15.79 19.53
CA THR A 664 -11.77 -14.73 20.52
C THR A 664 -10.32 -14.26 20.43
N THR A 665 -10.09 -13.00 20.12
CA THR A 665 -8.72 -12.47 19.98
C THR A 665 -8.06 -12.22 21.34
N PRO A 666 -6.73 -12.39 21.45
CA PRO A 666 -5.97 -11.96 22.61
C PRO A 666 -5.96 -10.43 22.66
N THR A 667 -5.79 -9.86 23.84
CA THR A 667 -5.82 -8.40 24.00
C THR A 667 -4.46 -7.84 24.39
N PRO A 668 -4.15 -6.61 23.98
CA PRO A 668 -2.89 -5.95 24.32
C PRO A 668 -2.76 -5.61 25.81
N GLY A 669 -1.53 -5.35 26.25
CA GLY A 669 -1.20 -4.91 27.60
C GLY A 669 -1.42 -3.41 27.86
N GLY A 670 -1.67 -3.06 29.12
CA GLY A 670 -1.78 -1.67 29.59
C GLY A 670 -0.42 -1.02 29.88
N PHE A 671 -0.42 0.29 30.11
CA PHE A 671 0.78 1.07 30.38
C PHE A 671 0.68 1.87 31.68
N GLY A 672 1.72 1.80 32.51
CA GLY A 672 1.80 2.53 33.77
C GLY A 672 0.97 1.92 34.89
N ARG A 673 1.44 2.03 36.13
CA ARG A 673 0.71 1.59 37.34
C ARG A 673 -0.61 2.37 37.51
N LEU A 674 -1.70 1.64 37.78
CA LEU A 674 -3.05 2.16 38.09
C LEU A 674 -3.06 3.12 39.29
#